data_AF-A0A8C7T7C5-F1
#
_entry.id   AF-A0A8C7T7C5-F1
#
_cell.length_a   1.000
_cell.length_b   1.000
_cell.length_c   1.000
_cell.angle_alpha   90.00
_cell.angle_beta   90.00
_cell.angle_gamma   90.00
#
_symmetry.space_group_name_H-M   'P 1'
#
loop_
_entity.id
_entity.type
_entity.pdbx_description
1 polymer ?
#
loop_
_entity_poly.entity_id
_entity_poly.type
_entity_poly.pdbx_seq_one_letter_code
_entity_poly.pdbx_strand_id
1 'polypeptide(L)'
;HYYRCRYHRSLLSLPLLPLTVLSGCAIIVRGQPRGGPPPERQINLSNIRTGALARRAPQSQPDQKDTPDEPYAFQAREFLRKMLIGKEVCFTVEVKTALGREYGMVYLGRDTTGENIAESLVNEGLATVRREGIRGNNPDQARLCDLEDQAKASKKGMWTEGGGTNTVRDLKYIIENPRNFVDSMHQKPVNAVIEHVRDGSVVRALLLPDYYLVTVMLSGVKCPTFKREADGTESPEPFAAEAKFFTESRLLQRDVQIILESCPNQVILGTVLHPNGNITELLLKEGFARCVDWSMAVYTQGAEKLRAGEKSAKERKVRIWKDYVAPTANMDQKDRQFVAKVMQVVNADAVVVKLNSGEYKTIHLSSIRPPRIEGEVHKDKRFRPIYDIPYMFEAREFMRKKIIGKKVNVTVDYIRAATSSSETSTIPAFAERTCATVTIGGINIAEALVSKGFATVIRYRQDDDQRSSHYDELLAAEARAIKNGKGLHSKKEVPIHRVADISGETQKAKQFLPFLQRAGRSEAVVEYVFSGSRLKLYMPKETCLITFLLAGIECPRGSRNMPGGMQVAEPFSDEAMAFTKELVLQREVEVEVESMDKAGNFIGWLHIEGVNLSVALVENALSKVHFTAERSSYYKTLVSGEEASRLRKDKIWANYEEKKVEEVVHVMEEKERTANYRAVYVTEITDTMHFYTQDVETGTQLENLMETMRAEIAAQPPVEGSYAARRGDYCIANFSADGEWYRARVEKVQSPAKVHVFYIDYGNREIVPSTRLAVIPPAFSIRTLAAQATEYTFAYIQVPQDEDARADVVDSLVRDIQNTQCLLNVEHSGVTCPHVTLQFADSKDDVGLSLVKEGMVMVDVRKEKHLQKMVGKWPPWRNSKREMKLNIWRYGDFRDDDADEFGYKLKK
;
A
#
# COMPACT_ATOMS: atom_id res chain seq x y z
N HIS A 1 -9.15 73.01 3.89
CA HIS A 1 -10.08 74.06 3.45
C HIS A 1 -9.74 74.46 2.02
N TYR A 2 -10.46 73.94 1.03
CA TYR A 2 -10.70 74.44 -0.34
C TYR A 2 -11.29 73.24 -1.13
N TYR A 3 -12.25 73.50 -2.02
CA TYR A 3 -13.19 72.55 -2.65
C TYR A 3 -14.53 72.29 -1.92
N ARG A 4 -15.21 73.38 -1.58
CA ARG A 4 -16.68 73.46 -1.57
C ARG A 4 -17.07 74.50 -2.62
N CYS A 5 -17.46 74.07 -3.83
CA CYS A 5 -18.30 74.80 -4.79
C CYS A 5 -18.36 74.06 -6.13
N ARG A 6 -19.39 73.25 -6.32
CA ARG A 6 -20.11 72.97 -7.59
C ARG A 6 -21.26 72.01 -7.28
N TYR A 7 -22.26 72.52 -6.57
CA TYR A 7 -23.62 71.98 -6.59
C TYR A 7 -24.46 72.93 -7.45
N HIS A 8 -25.35 72.35 -8.26
CA HIS A 8 -26.24 73.00 -9.24
C HIS A 8 -25.68 73.27 -10.65
N ARG A 9 -25.63 72.20 -11.46
CA ARG A 9 -26.00 72.21 -12.90
C ARG A 9 -26.32 70.77 -13.36
N SER A 10 -27.54 70.57 -13.85
CA SER A 10 -28.09 69.42 -14.64
C SER A 10 -27.63 67.99 -14.28
N LEU A 11 -28.49 67.25 -13.57
CA LEU A 11 -28.37 65.82 -13.25
C LEU A 11 -28.62 64.94 -14.49
N LEU A 12 -27.61 64.80 -15.36
CA LEU A 12 -27.49 63.68 -16.29
C LEU A 12 -26.60 62.61 -15.62
N SER A 13 -27.16 61.48 -15.22
CA SER A 13 -26.39 60.36 -14.68
C SER A 13 -25.73 59.55 -15.81
N LEU A 14 -24.47 59.15 -15.59
CA LEU A 14 -23.69 58.22 -16.41
C LEU A 14 -24.52 56.97 -16.82
N PRO A 15 -24.25 56.35 -17.98
CA PRO A 15 -24.97 55.16 -18.42
C PRO A 15 -24.88 54.03 -17.38
N LEU A 16 -26.03 53.53 -16.96
CA LEU A 16 -26.16 52.42 -16.00
C LEU A 16 -26.83 51.22 -16.68
N LEU A 17 -26.60 50.01 -16.14
CA LEU A 17 -27.23 48.79 -16.65
C LEU A 17 -28.49 48.48 -15.81
N PRO A 18 -29.69 48.32 -16.41
CA PRO A 18 -30.85 47.76 -15.73
C PRO A 18 -30.55 46.34 -15.27
N LEU A 19 -30.68 46.15 -13.96
CA LEU A 19 -30.51 44.87 -13.29
C LEU A 19 -31.82 44.08 -13.26
N THR A 20 -32.94 44.74 -12.93
CA THR A 20 -34.27 44.14 -12.82
C THR A 20 -35.39 45.13 -13.18
N VAL A 21 -36.48 44.59 -13.70
CA VAL A 21 -37.80 45.23 -13.85
C VAL A 21 -38.71 44.68 -12.76
N LEU A 22 -39.28 45.58 -11.97
CA LEU A 22 -40.17 45.29 -10.84
C LEU A 22 -41.64 45.42 -11.24
N SER A 23 -42.54 45.02 -10.33
CA SER A 23 -43.97 45.31 -10.44
C SER A 23 -44.23 46.81 -10.57
N GLY A 24 -45.25 47.20 -11.34
CA GLY A 24 -45.53 48.60 -11.63
C GLY A 24 -44.50 49.26 -12.55
N CYS A 25 -43.74 48.46 -13.31
CA CYS A 25 -42.74 48.90 -14.30
C CYS A 25 -41.65 49.82 -13.73
N ALA A 26 -41.36 49.74 -12.42
CA ALA A 26 -40.15 50.33 -11.87
C ALA A 26 -38.92 49.51 -12.27
N ILE A 27 -37.77 50.14 -12.37
CA ILE A 27 -36.51 49.46 -12.73
C ILE A 27 -35.46 49.68 -11.65
N ILE A 28 -34.61 48.68 -11.44
CA ILE A 28 -33.38 48.83 -10.66
C ILE A 28 -32.22 48.94 -11.64
N VAL A 29 -31.48 50.04 -11.56
CA VAL A 29 -30.27 50.27 -12.35
C VAL A 29 -29.04 50.13 -11.45
N ARG A 30 -27.93 49.64 -12.02
CA ARG A 30 -26.68 49.43 -11.30
C ARG A 30 -25.48 50.05 -12.01
N GLY A 31 -24.50 50.48 -11.22
CA GLY A 31 -23.19 50.94 -11.71
C GLY A 31 -22.23 49.81 -12.09
N GLN A 32 -21.05 50.20 -12.57
CA GLN A 32 -19.94 49.26 -12.75
C GLN A 32 -19.36 48.86 -11.38
N PRO A 33 -19.05 47.57 -11.15
CA PRO A 33 -18.44 47.12 -9.91
C PRO A 33 -17.02 47.72 -9.75
N ARG A 34 -16.70 48.25 -8.57
CA ARG A 34 -15.38 48.78 -8.21
C ARG A 34 -14.96 48.26 -6.85
N GLY A 35 -14.26 47.12 -6.81
CA GLY A 35 -13.77 46.52 -5.57
C GLY A 35 -14.84 45.92 -4.64
N GLY A 36 -16.11 45.85 -5.07
CA GLY A 36 -17.23 45.30 -4.31
C GLY A 36 -18.55 45.35 -5.10
N PRO A 37 -19.68 44.96 -4.48
CA PRO A 37 -21.00 45.04 -5.10
C PRO A 37 -21.29 46.46 -5.60
N PRO A 38 -21.76 46.64 -6.85
CA PRO A 38 -22.03 47.97 -7.38
C PRO A 38 -23.23 48.61 -6.68
N PRO A 39 -23.28 49.96 -6.58
CA PRO A 39 -24.45 50.64 -6.06
C PRO A 39 -25.66 50.39 -6.96
N GLU A 40 -26.80 50.13 -6.33
CA GLU A 40 -28.10 49.95 -6.98
C GLU A 40 -29.02 51.12 -6.69
N ARG A 41 -29.88 51.45 -7.65
CA ARG A 41 -30.85 52.53 -7.52
C ARG A 41 -32.16 52.13 -8.18
N GLN A 42 -33.26 52.24 -7.46
CA GLN A 42 -34.59 52.02 -8.01
C GLN A 42 -35.14 53.32 -8.59
N ILE A 43 -35.58 53.26 -9.85
CA ILE A 43 -36.21 54.37 -10.56
C ILE A 43 -37.64 53.96 -10.95
N ASN A 44 -38.62 54.71 -10.48
CA ASN A 44 -40.01 54.58 -10.88
C ASN A 44 -40.28 55.47 -12.10
N LEU A 45 -41.01 54.98 -13.10
CA LEU A 45 -41.33 55.76 -14.30
C LEU A 45 -42.31 56.88 -13.94
N SER A 46 -41.93 58.12 -14.24
CA SER A 46 -42.77 59.30 -14.05
C SER A 46 -44.00 59.30 -14.98
N ASN A 47 -45.03 60.02 -14.56
CA ASN A 47 -46.23 60.36 -15.36
C ASN A 47 -47.08 59.18 -15.85
N ILE A 48 -46.71 57.93 -15.58
CA ILE A 48 -47.47 56.76 -15.99
C ILE A 48 -47.83 55.85 -14.80
N ARG A 49 -48.82 54.99 -15.01
CA ARG A 49 -49.23 53.93 -14.11
C ARG A 49 -49.38 52.64 -14.90
N THR A 50 -48.82 51.56 -14.39
CA THR A 50 -48.99 50.21 -14.93
C THR A 50 -49.63 49.30 -13.90
N GLY A 51 -50.06 48.12 -14.36
CA GLY A 51 -50.69 47.13 -13.51
C GLY A 51 -49.73 46.53 -12.47
N ALA A 52 -50.27 46.13 -11.33
CA ALA A 52 -49.54 45.38 -10.31
C ALA A 52 -49.39 43.90 -10.70
N LEU A 53 -48.19 43.35 -10.54
CA LEU A 53 -47.95 41.92 -10.69
C LEU A 53 -48.50 41.15 -9.48
N ALA A 54 -48.76 39.87 -9.71
CA ALA A 54 -49.15 38.93 -8.69
C ALA A 54 -48.11 38.88 -7.56
N ARG A 55 -48.60 38.79 -6.34
CA ARG A 55 -47.76 38.74 -5.14
C ARG A 55 -48.28 37.65 -4.22
N ARG A 56 -47.34 36.79 -3.83
CA ARG A 56 -47.56 35.70 -2.88
C ARG A 56 -47.79 36.25 -1.48
N ALA A 57 -48.72 35.66 -0.74
CA ALA A 57 -48.98 35.98 0.65
C ALA A 57 -47.75 35.65 1.52
N PRO A 58 -47.45 36.47 2.56
CA PRO A 58 -46.39 36.17 3.51
C PRO A 58 -46.65 34.87 4.26
N GLN A 59 -45.63 34.03 4.44
CA GLN A 59 -45.75 32.80 5.22
C GLN A 59 -46.10 33.05 6.70
N SER A 60 -45.85 34.25 7.22
CA SER A 60 -46.22 34.67 8.57
C SER A 60 -47.72 34.94 8.74
N GLN A 61 -48.48 35.01 7.64
CA GLN A 61 -49.92 35.31 7.64
C GLN A 61 -50.67 34.29 6.76
N PRO A 62 -50.91 33.07 7.26
CA PRO A 62 -51.44 31.95 6.47
C PRO A 62 -52.88 32.18 5.97
N ASP A 63 -53.65 33.06 6.60
CA ASP A 63 -55.03 33.39 6.20
C ASP A 63 -55.10 34.38 5.02
N GLN A 64 -53.98 35.04 4.70
CA GLN A 64 -53.92 35.96 3.57
C GLN A 64 -53.79 35.16 2.26
N LYS A 65 -54.66 35.45 1.28
CA LYS A 65 -54.60 34.82 -0.04
C LYS A 65 -53.59 35.51 -0.94
N ASP A 66 -53.04 34.75 -1.89
CA ASP A 66 -52.21 35.28 -2.96
C ASP A 66 -53.00 36.30 -3.80
N THR A 67 -52.34 37.40 -4.17
CA THR A 67 -52.91 38.43 -5.05
C THR A 67 -52.55 38.12 -6.49
N PRO A 68 -53.51 38.04 -7.44
CA PRO A 68 -53.24 37.76 -8.85
C PRO A 68 -52.65 38.98 -9.58
N ASP A 69 -52.20 38.79 -10.83
CA ASP A 69 -51.80 39.90 -11.69
C ASP A 69 -53.01 40.80 -12.01
N GLU A 70 -52.81 42.11 -12.07
CA GLU A 70 -53.73 43.00 -12.78
C GLU A 70 -53.63 42.76 -14.30
N PRO A 71 -54.71 42.93 -15.08
CA PRO A 71 -54.68 42.77 -16.54
C PRO A 71 -53.53 43.57 -17.17
N TYR A 72 -52.83 42.94 -18.11
CA TYR A 72 -51.66 43.46 -18.82
C TYR A 72 -50.41 43.77 -17.97
N ALA A 73 -50.44 43.54 -16.64
CA ALA A 73 -49.28 43.81 -15.77
C ALA A 73 -48.05 42.97 -16.14
N PHE A 74 -48.24 41.67 -16.39
CA PHE A 74 -47.15 40.77 -16.78
C PHE A 74 -46.58 41.14 -18.16
N GLN A 75 -47.43 41.48 -19.12
CA GLN A 75 -47.06 41.88 -20.47
C GLN A 75 -46.26 43.18 -20.45
N ALA A 76 -46.67 44.15 -19.62
CA ALA A 76 -45.92 45.39 -19.39
C ALA A 76 -44.52 45.10 -18.82
N ARG A 77 -44.43 44.19 -17.84
CA ARG A 77 -43.14 43.75 -17.29
C ARG A 77 -42.27 43.05 -18.34
N GLU A 78 -42.83 42.10 -19.09
CA GLU A 78 -42.09 41.34 -20.10
C GLU A 78 -41.62 42.21 -21.27
N PHE A 79 -42.43 43.20 -21.68
CA PHE A 79 -42.05 44.20 -22.67
C PHE A 79 -40.80 44.96 -22.22
N LEU A 80 -40.82 45.53 -21.01
CA LEU A 80 -39.66 46.21 -20.44
C LEU A 80 -38.47 45.28 -20.26
N ARG A 81 -38.69 44.05 -19.77
CA ARG A 81 -37.63 43.08 -19.53
C ARG A 81 -36.86 42.79 -20.81
N LYS A 82 -37.56 42.47 -21.90
CA LYS A 82 -36.96 42.20 -23.23
C LYS A 82 -36.29 43.44 -23.81
N MET A 83 -36.81 44.62 -23.51
CA MET A 83 -36.28 45.88 -24.00
C MET A 83 -35.02 46.33 -23.26
N LEU A 84 -34.96 46.17 -21.93
CA LEU A 84 -34.00 46.85 -21.06
C LEU A 84 -32.91 45.96 -20.46
N ILE A 85 -33.21 44.69 -20.18
CA ILE A 85 -32.30 43.84 -19.41
C ILE A 85 -30.99 43.63 -20.17
N GLY A 86 -29.89 44.04 -19.56
CA GLY A 86 -28.55 43.96 -20.14
C GLY A 86 -28.16 45.09 -21.09
N LYS A 87 -29.02 46.10 -21.32
CA LYS A 87 -28.70 47.27 -22.15
C LYS A 87 -28.28 48.47 -21.29
N GLU A 88 -27.54 49.43 -21.83
CA GLU A 88 -27.24 50.67 -21.11
C GLU A 88 -28.44 51.64 -21.21
N VAL A 89 -28.79 52.28 -20.09
CA VAL A 89 -29.83 53.30 -20.02
C VAL A 89 -29.31 54.59 -19.38
N CYS A 90 -29.87 55.71 -19.82
CA CYS A 90 -29.76 57.01 -19.18
C CYS A 90 -31.08 57.32 -18.46
N PHE A 91 -31.03 58.06 -17.35
CA PHE A 91 -32.23 58.47 -16.65
C PHE A 91 -32.07 59.84 -16.01
N THR A 92 -33.20 60.50 -15.76
CA THR A 92 -33.29 61.77 -15.05
C THR A 92 -34.25 61.59 -13.88
N VAL A 93 -33.87 62.04 -12.68
CA VAL A 93 -34.76 61.99 -11.51
C VAL A 93 -35.49 63.31 -11.39
N GLU A 94 -36.82 63.26 -11.43
CA GLU A 94 -37.69 64.43 -11.39
C GLU A 94 -38.23 64.70 -9.98
N VAL A 95 -38.69 63.63 -9.30
CA VAL A 95 -39.35 63.74 -8.00
C VAL A 95 -38.81 62.70 -7.05
N LYS A 96 -38.46 63.12 -5.83
CA LYS A 96 -38.16 62.22 -4.72
C LYS A 96 -39.19 62.40 -3.62
N THR A 97 -39.88 61.32 -3.27
CA THR A 97 -40.90 61.31 -2.22
C THR A 97 -40.27 61.35 -0.83
N ALA A 98 -41.04 61.76 0.19
CA ALA A 98 -40.61 61.75 1.59
C ALA A 98 -40.20 60.36 2.09
N LEU A 99 -40.76 59.29 1.50
CA LEU A 99 -40.40 57.89 1.78
C LEU A 99 -39.18 57.40 0.96
N GLY A 100 -38.48 58.31 0.28
CA GLY A 100 -37.25 58.01 -0.45
C GLY A 100 -37.42 57.40 -1.84
N ARG A 101 -38.66 57.16 -2.31
CA ARG A 101 -38.91 56.69 -3.69
C ARG A 101 -38.61 57.77 -4.72
N GLU A 102 -37.94 57.40 -5.79
CA GLU A 102 -37.50 58.32 -6.84
C GLU A 102 -38.25 58.03 -8.15
N TYR A 103 -38.84 59.07 -8.71
CA TYR A 103 -39.56 59.05 -9.98
C TYR A 103 -38.77 59.83 -11.03
N GLY A 104 -38.71 59.28 -12.23
CA GLY A 104 -37.91 59.84 -13.30
C GLY A 104 -38.27 59.31 -14.69
N MET A 105 -37.62 59.91 -15.70
CA MET A 105 -37.67 59.44 -17.08
C MET A 105 -36.47 58.52 -17.34
N VAL A 106 -36.68 57.49 -18.15
CA VAL A 106 -35.63 56.52 -18.52
C VAL A 106 -35.57 56.46 -20.03
N TYR A 107 -34.35 56.52 -20.55
CA TYR A 107 -34.03 56.54 -21.97
C TYR A 107 -33.13 55.35 -22.31
N LEU A 108 -33.48 54.63 -23.36
CA LEU A 108 -32.64 53.55 -23.87
C LEU A 108 -31.45 54.13 -24.63
N GLY A 109 -30.24 53.99 -24.09
CA GLY A 109 -29.02 54.57 -24.65
C GLY A 109 -28.16 55.27 -23.60
N ARG A 110 -27.19 56.05 -24.07
CA ARG A 110 -26.21 56.74 -23.21
C ARG A 110 -26.59 58.18 -22.84
N ASP A 111 -27.58 58.73 -23.52
CA ASP A 111 -28.08 60.09 -23.31
C ASP A 111 -29.61 60.12 -23.39
N THR A 112 -30.18 61.32 -23.26
CA THR A 112 -31.63 61.57 -23.28
C THR A 112 -32.21 61.68 -24.69
N THR A 113 -31.43 61.41 -25.75
CA THR A 113 -31.94 61.38 -27.14
C THR A 113 -32.47 60.01 -27.54
N GLY A 114 -32.19 58.99 -26.72
CA GLY A 114 -32.66 57.63 -26.89
C GLY A 114 -34.18 57.47 -26.69
N GLU A 115 -34.66 56.27 -26.93
CA GLU A 115 -36.08 55.94 -26.82
C GLU A 115 -36.58 56.08 -25.36
N ASN A 116 -37.63 56.87 -25.16
CA ASN A 116 -38.23 57.08 -23.84
C ASN A 116 -39.12 55.89 -23.45
N ILE A 117 -38.75 55.21 -22.37
CA ILE A 117 -39.38 53.97 -21.93
C ILE A 117 -40.84 54.17 -21.50
N ALA A 118 -41.18 55.33 -20.93
CA ALA A 118 -42.55 55.63 -20.54
C ALA A 118 -43.45 55.81 -21.77
N GLU A 119 -42.92 56.44 -22.82
CA GLU A 119 -43.62 56.61 -24.11
C GLU A 119 -43.88 55.26 -24.77
N SER A 120 -42.87 54.37 -24.83
CA SER A 120 -43.00 53.05 -25.46
C SER A 120 -44.08 52.20 -24.78
N LEU A 121 -44.15 52.23 -23.44
CA LEU A 121 -45.19 51.51 -22.69
C LEU A 121 -46.60 52.04 -22.96
N VAL A 122 -46.77 53.36 -23.01
CA VAL A 122 -48.07 53.98 -23.29
C VAL A 122 -48.51 53.71 -24.73
N ASN A 123 -47.59 53.84 -25.69
CA ASN A 123 -47.84 53.60 -27.11
C ASN A 123 -48.28 52.16 -27.41
N GLU A 124 -47.79 51.18 -26.65
CA GLU A 124 -48.21 49.78 -26.75
C GLU A 124 -49.44 49.44 -25.89
N GLY A 125 -50.06 50.43 -25.24
CA GLY A 125 -51.25 50.22 -24.40
C GLY A 125 -50.96 49.40 -23.14
N LEU A 126 -49.73 49.45 -22.62
CA LEU A 126 -49.28 48.72 -21.43
C LEU A 126 -49.18 49.61 -20.18
N ALA A 127 -49.41 50.91 -20.34
CA ALA A 127 -49.47 51.90 -19.27
C ALA A 127 -50.55 52.95 -19.53
N THR A 128 -51.12 53.50 -18.46
CA THR A 128 -52.01 54.68 -18.49
C THR A 128 -51.28 55.93 -18.03
N VAL A 129 -51.64 57.09 -18.55
CA VAL A 129 -51.05 58.38 -18.14
C VAL A 129 -51.69 58.87 -16.83
N ARG A 130 -50.87 59.29 -15.86
CA ARG A 130 -51.35 59.92 -14.61
C ARG A 130 -51.79 61.35 -14.91
N ARG A 131 -53.06 61.65 -14.62
CA ARG A 131 -53.70 62.96 -14.84
C ARG A 131 -53.90 63.78 -13.55
N GLU A 132 -53.46 63.28 -12.40
CA GLU A 132 -53.54 64.02 -11.13
C GLU A 132 -52.40 65.04 -11.02
N GLY A 133 -52.72 66.31 -10.75
CA GLY A 133 -51.74 67.39 -10.57
C GLY A 133 -51.28 68.12 -11.84
N ILE A 134 -52.09 68.10 -12.92
CA ILE A 134 -51.82 68.80 -14.20
C ILE A 134 -51.49 70.27 -13.93
N ARG A 135 -50.21 70.65 -14.05
CA ARG A 135 -49.84 72.03 -14.39
C ARG A 135 -49.90 72.08 -15.91
N GLY A 136 -50.86 72.82 -16.47
CA GLY A 136 -51.25 72.78 -17.89
C GLY A 136 -50.22 73.23 -18.91
N ASN A 137 -48.92 72.96 -18.74
CA ASN A 137 -47.85 73.36 -19.64
C ASN A 137 -46.63 72.40 -19.65
N ASN A 138 -46.76 71.10 -19.32
CA ASN A 138 -45.66 70.13 -19.47
C ASN A 138 -45.72 69.41 -20.84
N PRO A 139 -44.79 69.69 -21.79
CA PRO A 139 -44.79 69.08 -23.12
C PRO A 139 -44.66 67.55 -23.11
N ASP A 140 -43.90 66.99 -22.15
CA ASP A 140 -43.67 65.55 -22.08
C ASP A 140 -44.94 64.80 -21.66
N GLN A 141 -45.76 65.42 -20.81
CA GLN A 141 -47.05 64.85 -20.40
C GLN A 141 -48.09 64.95 -21.53
N ALA A 142 -48.09 66.04 -22.30
CA ALA A 142 -48.96 66.18 -23.47
C ALA A 142 -48.67 65.09 -24.51
N ARG A 143 -47.38 64.84 -24.78
CA ARG A 143 -46.93 63.77 -25.68
C ARG A 143 -47.37 62.38 -25.21
N LEU A 144 -47.31 62.08 -23.91
CA LEU A 144 -47.82 60.83 -23.37
C LEU A 144 -49.34 60.68 -23.56
N CYS A 145 -50.11 61.76 -23.40
CA CYS A 145 -51.55 61.73 -23.67
C CYS A 145 -51.86 61.43 -25.15
N ASP A 146 -51.12 62.05 -26.08
CA ASP A 146 -51.28 61.80 -27.51
C ASP A 146 -50.98 60.33 -27.87
N LEU A 147 -49.91 59.76 -27.29
CA LEU A 147 -49.57 58.33 -27.46
C LEU A 147 -50.62 57.41 -26.85
N GLU A 148 -51.21 57.79 -25.71
CA GLU A 148 -52.29 57.02 -25.09
C GLU A 148 -53.53 56.99 -25.99
N ASP A 149 -53.90 58.12 -26.59
CA ASP A 149 -55.04 58.22 -27.50
C ASP A 149 -54.78 57.47 -28.81
N GLN A 150 -53.53 57.44 -29.31
CA GLN A 150 -53.13 56.58 -30.42
C GLN A 150 -53.24 55.08 -30.08
N ALA A 151 -52.81 54.68 -28.88
CA ALA A 151 -52.92 53.30 -28.42
C ALA A 151 -54.39 52.86 -28.27
N LYS A 152 -55.27 53.76 -27.80
CA LYS A 152 -56.73 53.55 -27.76
C LYS A 152 -57.32 53.39 -29.15
N ALA A 153 -57.01 54.31 -30.07
CA ALA A 153 -57.50 54.27 -31.44
C ALA A 153 -57.06 52.99 -32.16
N SER A 154 -55.84 52.53 -31.87
CA SER A 154 -55.26 51.30 -32.43
C SER A 154 -55.67 50.02 -31.66
N LYS A 155 -56.49 50.14 -30.61
CA LYS A 155 -56.93 49.03 -29.72
C LYS A 155 -55.76 48.15 -29.23
N LYS A 156 -54.65 48.76 -28.83
CA LYS A 156 -53.47 48.04 -28.33
C LYS A 156 -53.55 47.76 -26.83
N GLY A 157 -52.97 46.63 -26.38
CA GLY A 157 -52.82 46.29 -24.96
C GLY A 157 -54.14 46.37 -24.20
N MET A 158 -54.17 47.13 -23.10
CA MET A 158 -55.37 47.28 -22.26
C MET A 158 -56.59 47.90 -22.96
N TRP A 159 -56.41 48.46 -24.16
CA TRP A 159 -57.48 49.06 -24.96
C TRP A 159 -58.14 48.08 -25.94
N THR A 160 -57.72 46.81 -25.97
CA THR A 160 -58.41 45.74 -26.70
C THR A 160 -59.78 45.43 -26.09
N GLU A 161 -60.73 44.96 -26.89
CA GLU A 161 -62.01 44.46 -26.39
C GLU A 161 -61.83 43.19 -25.54
N GLY A 162 -62.49 43.10 -24.38
CA GLY A 162 -62.44 41.93 -23.50
C GLY A 162 -61.69 42.10 -22.17
N GLY A 163 -61.17 43.29 -21.85
CA GLY A 163 -60.65 43.63 -20.52
C GLY A 163 -59.36 42.91 -20.09
N GLY A 164 -58.76 42.10 -20.97
CA GLY A 164 -57.46 41.48 -20.75
C GLY A 164 -57.41 40.37 -19.69
N THR A 165 -58.53 39.73 -19.34
CA THR A 165 -58.52 38.68 -18.29
C THR A 165 -57.66 37.47 -18.66
N ASN A 166 -57.53 37.16 -19.95
CA ASN A 166 -56.64 36.13 -20.49
C ASN A 166 -55.13 36.45 -20.31
N THR A 167 -54.79 37.67 -19.90
CA THR A 167 -53.41 38.10 -19.65
C THR A 167 -52.94 37.83 -18.22
N VAL A 168 -53.88 37.54 -17.32
CA VAL A 168 -53.63 37.23 -15.90
C VAL A 168 -53.13 35.79 -15.81
N ARG A 169 -51.93 35.61 -15.23
CA ARG A 169 -51.33 34.29 -15.11
C ARG A 169 -51.92 33.51 -13.94
N ASP A 170 -52.12 32.21 -14.14
CA ASP A 170 -52.31 31.26 -13.05
C ASP A 170 -50.94 30.86 -12.49
N LEU A 171 -50.43 31.62 -11.52
CA LEU A 171 -49.11 31.39 -10.93
C LEU A 171 -49.13 30.23 -9.95
N LYS A 172 -48.35 29.20 -10.25
CA LYS A 172 -48.28 27.98 -9.46
C LYS A 172 -47.00 27.97 -8.62
N TYR A 173 -47.16 28.14 -7.31
CA TYR A 173 -46.03 28.20 -6.37
C TYR A 173 -45.61 26.85 -5.79
N ILE A 174 -46.47 25.82 -5.93
CA ILE A 174 -46.29 24.47 -5.40
C ILE A 174 -46.58 23.48 -6.52
N ILE A 175 -45.71 22.48 -6.68
CA ILE A 175 -45.95 21.34 -7.56
C ILE A 175 -46.47 20.20 -6.70
N GLU A 176 -47.65 19.65 -6.99
CA GLU A 176 -48.25 18.58 -6.19
C GLU A 176 -47.37 17.33 -6.14
N ASN A 177 -46.88 16.89 -7.30
CA ASN A 177 -45.95 15.77 -7.41
C ASN A 177 -44.69 16.19 -8.20
N PRO A 178 -43.67 16.74 -7.52
CA PRO A 178 -42.45 17.21 -8.17
C PRO A 178 -41.74 16.12 -8.98
N ARG A 179 -41.74 14.88 -8.49
CA ARG A 179 -41.06 13.76 -9.17
C ARG A 179 -41.72 13.44 -10.50
N ASN A 180 -43.03 13.22 -10.51
CA ASN A 180 -43.77 12.99 -11.75
C ASN A 180 -43.65 14.17 -12.72
N PHE A 181 -43.64 15.41 -12.20
CA PHE A 181 -43.47 16.61 -13.01
C PHE A 181 -42.10 16.68 -13.68
N VAL A 182 -41.02 16.36 -12.97
CA VAL A 182 -39.67 16.34 -13.57
C VAL A 182 -39.54 15.18 -14.56
N ASP A 183 -40.04 13.99 -14.22
CA ASP A 183 -39.96 12.80 -15.08
C ASP A 183 -40.74 12.99 -16.40
N SER A 184 -41.89 13.68 -16.38
CA SER A 184 -42.69 13.95 -17.57
C SER A 184 -42.05 14.94 -18.55
N MET A 185 -41.09 15.75 -18.08
CA MET A 185 -40.33 16.67 -18.93
C MET A 185 -39.21 15.96 -19.72
N HIS A 186 -38.94 14.68 -19.42
CA HIS A 186 -37.97 13.83 -20.14
C HIS A 186 -36.59 14.47 -20.34
N GLN A 187 -36.13 15.25 -19.35
CA GLN A 187 -34.87 16.00 -19.40
C GLN A 187 -34.73 16.89 -20.66
N LYS A 188 -35.85 17.31 -21.26
CA LYS A 188 -35.83 18.27 -22.38
C LYS A 188 -35.66 19.69 -21.83
N PRO A 189 -34.96 20.59 -22.54
CA PRO A 189 -34.84 21.97 -22.13
C PRO A 189 -36.21 22.66 -22.08
N VAL A 190 -36.58 23.21 -20.91
CA VAL A 190 -37.82 23.96 -20.68
C VAL A 190 -37.52 25.45 -20.69
N ASN A 191 -38.27 26.23 -21.47
CA ASN A 191 -38.12 27.69 -21.48
C ASN A 191 -38.51 28.27 -20.11
N ALA A 192 -37.70 29.16 -19.58
CA ALA A 192 -37.94 29.78 -18.29
C ALA A 192 -37.36 31.19 -18.21
N VAL A 193 -37.83 31.96 -17.24
CA VAL A 193 -37.26 33.26 -16.86
C VAL A 193 -36.73 33.19 -15.44
N ILE A 194 -35.48 33.60 -15.23
CA ILE A 194 -34.91 33.64 -13.88
C ILE A 194 -35.48 34.86 -13.14
N GLU A 195 -36.30 34.63 -12.11
CA GLU A 195 -36.98 35.70 -11.38
C GLU A 195 -36.15 36.24 -10.22
N HIS A 196 -35.35 35.38 -9.58
CA HIS A 196 -34.54 35.75 -8.43
C HIS A 196 -33.31 34.85 -8.30
N VAL A 197 -32.21 35.38 -7.79
CA VAL A 197 -31.00 34.63 -7.47
C VAL A 197 -30.79 34.67 -5.97
N ARG A 198 -30.90 33.51 -5.30
CA ARG A 198 -30.71 33.42 -3.85
C ARG A 198 -29.21 33.48 -3.51
N ASP A 199 -28.44 32.65 -4.19
CA ASP A 199 -26.98 32.58 -4.13
C ASP A 199 -26.45 32.16 -5.51
N GLY A 200 -25.14 31.98 -5.65
CA GLY A 200 -24.52 31.66 -6.94
C GLY A 200 -25.10 30.42 -7.63
N SER A 201 -25.59 29.42 -6.87
CA SER A 201 -26.05 28.12 -7.38
C SER A 201 -27.54 27.85 -7.20
N VAL A 202 -28.30 28.75 -6.57
CA VAL A 202 -29.74 28.60 -6.32
C VAL A 202 -30.51 29.79 -6.86
N VAL A 203 -31.44 29.51 -7.78
CA VAL A 203 -32.27 30.51 -8.45
C VAL A 203 -33.76 30.17 -8.31
N ARG A 204 -34.62 31.18 -8.43
CA ARG A 204 -36.05 31.02 -8.65
C ARG A 204 -36.33 31.23 -10.12
N ALA A 205 -37.00 30.29 -10.75
CA ALA A 205 -37.31 30.33 -12.17
C ALA A 205 -38.82 30.23 -12.39
N LEU A 206 -39.33 31.03 -13.33
CA LEU A 206 -40.68 30.92 -13.85
C LEU A 206 -40.65 30.02 -15.09
N LEU A 207 -41.16 28.79 -14.98
CA LEU A 207 -41.22 27.83 -16.07
C LEU A 207 -42.38 28.18 -17.01
N LEU A 208 -42.12 28.14 -18.31
CA LEU A 208 -43.09 28.39 -19.37
C LEU A 208 -43.48 27.08 -20.07
N PRO A 209 -44.73 26.97 -20.58
CA PRO A 209 -45.78 28.00 -20.62
C PRO A 209 -46.66 28.08 -19.37
N ASP A 210 -46.61 27.10 -18.47
CA ASP A 210 -47.61 26.91 -17.41
C ASP A 210 -47.42 27.76 -16.14
N TYR A 211 -46.45 28.67 -16.14
CA TYR A 211 -46.16 29.64 -15.07
C TYR A 211 -45.93 29.01 -13.68
N TYR A 212 -45.19 27.91 -13.63
CA TYR A 212 -44.69 27.36 -12.36
C TYR A 212 -43.51 28.19 -11.85
N LEU A 213 -43.62 28.75 -10.63
CA LEU A 213 -42.54 29.47 -9.98
C LEU A 213 -41.78 28.53 -9.04
N VAL A 214 -40.69 27.97 -9.53
CA VAL A 214 -39.92 26.89 -8.87
C VAL A 214 -38.58 27.37 -8.33
N THR A 215 -38.02 26.62 -7.39
CA THR A 215 -36.61 26.80 -6.97
C THR A 215 -35.76 25.82 -7.73
N VAL A 216 -34.77 26.31 -8.48
CA VAL A 216 -33.79 25.50 -9.19
C VAL A 216 -32.43 25.63 -8.48
N MET A 217 -31.86 24.49 -8.11
CA MET A 217 -30.49 24.38 -7.64
C MET A 217 -29.66 23.75 -8.75
N LEU A 218 -28.53 24.37 -9.08
CA LEU A 218 -27.62 23.86 -10.10
C LEU A 218 -27.08 22.50 -9.67
N SER A 219 -27.28 21.48 -10.51
CA SER A 219 -26.79 20.13 -10.27
C SER A 219 -25.27 20.03 -10.43
N GLY A 220 -24.67 19.09 -9.72
CA GLY A 220 -23.23 18.83 -9.73
C GLY A 220 -22.36 19.86 -9.01
N VAL A 221 -22.91 20.99 -8.52
CA VAL A 221 -22.11 22.06 -7.90
C VAL A 221 -22.72 22.63 -6.62
N LYS A 222 -21.90 23.35 -5.85
CA LYS A 222 -22.34 24.17 -4.72
C LYS A 222 -21.51 25.45 -4.66
N CYS A 223 -22.20 26.58 -4.55
CA CYS A 223 -21.57 27.87 -4.23
C CYS A 223 -21.52 28.11 -2.71
N PRO A 224 -20.63 29.00 -2.25
CA PRO A 224 -20.74 29.58 -0.91
C PRO A 224 -22.11 30.22 -0.70
N THR A 225 -22.66 30.05 0.49
CA THR A 225 -24.05 30.42 0.83
C THR A 225 -24.10 31.52 1.88
N PHE A 226 -25.30 32.03 2.14
CA PHE A 226 -25.57 32.96 3.24
C PHE A 226 -26.08 32.14 4.44
N LYS A 227 -25.32 32.14 5.54
CA LYS A 227 -25.72 31.49 6.79
C LYS A 227 -26.72 32.37 7.51
N ARG A 228 -27.81 31.76 7.99
CA ARG A 228 -28.82 32.47 8.76
C ARG A 228 -28.55 32.23 10.24
N GLU A 229 -28.24 33.30 10.96
CA GLU A 229 -28.00 33.28 12.40
C GLU A 229 -29.33 33.15 13.17
N ALA A 230 -29.26 32.80 14.46
CA ALA A 230 -30.43 32.55 15.30
C ALA A 230 -31.33 33.79 15.49
N ASP A 231 -30.76 35.00 15.35
CA ASP A 231 -31.48 36.28 15.39
C ASP A 231 -32.15 36.66 14.05
N GLY A 232 -31.99 35.83 13.02
CA GLY A 232 -32.54 36.02 11.68
C GLY A 232 -31.65 36.85 10.74
N THR A 233 -30.48 37.32 11.19
CA THR A 233 -29.50 38.00 10.33
C THR A 233 -28.79 37.00 9.41
N GLU A 234 -28.43 37.42 8.20
CA GLU A 234 -27.73 36.58 7.23
C GLU A 234 -26.26 37.01 7.09
N SER A 235 -25.33 36.09 7.38
CA SER A 235 -23.88 36.29 7.24
C SER A 235 -23.37 35.56 5.98
N PRO A 236 -22.70 36.25 5.03
CA PRO A 236 -22.19 35.61 3.83
C PRO A 236 -20.95 34.75 4.12
N GLU A 237 -20.91 33.52 3.60
CA GLU A 237 -19.66 32.77 3.49
C GLU A 237 -18.66 33.51 2.57
N PRO A 238 -17.34 33.27 2.71
CA PRO A 238 -16.36 33.85 1.81
C PRO A 238 -16.72 33.61 0.34
N PHE A 239 -16.71 34.69 -0.46
CA PHE A 239 -17.09 34.71 -1.87
C PHE A 239 -18.59 34.46 -2.20
N ALA A 240 -19.49 34.38 -1.20
CA ALA A 240 -20.92 34.16 -1.44
C ALA A 240 -21.59 35.32 -2.16
N ALA A 241 -21.30 36.56 -1.76
CA ALA A 241 -21.85 37.76 -2.39
C ALA A 241 -21.38 37.93 -3.84
N GLU A 242 -20.11 37.65 -4.10
CA GLU A 242 -19.51 37.71 -5.42
C GLU A 242 -20.01 36.59 -6.33
N ALA A 243 -20.22 35.38 -5.80
CA ALA A 243 -20.84 34.27 -6.54
C ALA A 243 -22.30 34.58 -6.91
N LYS A 244 -23.08 35.13 -5.96
CA LYS A 244 -24.44 35.61 -6.22
C LYS A 244 -24.45 36.67 -7.32
N PHE A 245 -23.60 37.68 -7.19
CA PHE A 245 -23.45 38.75 -8.19
C PHE A 245 -23.05 38.20 -9.57
N PHE A 246 -22.17 37.21 -9.61
CA PHE A 246 -21.74 36.57 -10.85
C PHE A 246 -22.91 35.96 -11.62
N THR A 247 -23.82 35.28 -10.90
CA THR A 247 -25.05 34.70 -11.46
C THR A 247 -26.09 35.76 -11.79
N GLU A 248 -26.32 36.74 -10.92
CA GLU A 248 -27.28 37.84 -11.15
C GLU A 248 -26.95 38.66 -12.40
N SER A 249 -25.68 39.05 -12.54
CA SER A 249 -25.21 39.87 -13.65
C SER A 249 -25.38 39.20 -15.02
N ARG A 250 -25.57 37.87 -15.06
CA ARG A 250 -25.68 37.06 -16.27
C ARG A 250 -27.09 36.56 -16.53
N LEU A 251 -27.81 36.13 -15.49
CA LEU A 251 -29.05 35.38 -15.65
C LEU A 251 -30.30 36.07 -15.12
N LEU A 252 -30.19 37.01 -14.19
CA LEU A 252 -31.38 37.62 -13.55
C LEU A 252 -32.32 38.24 -14.59
N GLN A 253 -33.56 37.79 -14.66
CA GLN A 253 -34.57 38.20 -15.64
C GLN A 253 -34.19 37.99 -17.12
N ARG A 254 -33.25 37.08 -17.41
CA ARG A 254 -32.97 36.63 -18.79
C ARG A 254 -33.84 35.43 -19.13
N ASP A 255 -34.14 35.28 -20.42
CA ASP A 255 -34.71 34.07 -20.97
C ASP A 255 -33.64 32.98 -20.99
N VAL A 256 -33.97 31.84 -20.41
CA VAL A 256 -33.07 30.69 -20.31
C VAL A 256 -33.83 29.42 -20.68
N GLN A 257 -33.08 28.36 -20.93
CA GLN A 257 -33.62 27.01 -20.96
C GLN A 257 -33.10 26.24 -19.75
N ILE A 258 -33.99 25.53 -19.04
CA ILE A 258 -33.62 24.75 -17.87
C ILE A 258 -33.89 23.28 -18.16
N ILE A 259 -32.87 22.45 -18.00
CA ILE A 259 -33.03 20.99 -18.01
C ILE A 259 -33.35 20.57 -16.58
N LEU A 260 -34.54 20.01 -16.37
CA LEU A 260 -34.96 19.49 -15.07
C LEU A 260 -34.47 18.04 -14.93
N GLU A 261 -33.56 17.78 -14.01
CA GLU A 261 -32.85 16.51 -13.95
C GLU A 261 -33.32 15.63 -12.78
N SER A 262 -33.62 16.24 -11.64
CA SER A 262 -34.10 15.55 -10.45
C SER A 262 -34.81 16.52 -9.50
N CYS A 263 -35.47 16.01 -8.47
CA CYS A 263 -36.10 16.84 -7.44
C CYS A 263 -36.17 16.08 -6.10
N PRO A 264 -35.32 16.41 -5.11
CA PRO A 264 -35.41 15.80 -3.79
C PRO A 264 -36.72 16.19 -3.07
N ASN A 265 -37.24 17.39 -3.30
CA ASN A 265 -38.49 17.94 -2.72
C ASN A 265 -39.10 18.95 -3.73
N GLN A 266 -39.64 20.09 -3.27
CA GLN A 266 -40.04 21.23 -4.12
C GLN A 266 -38.85 21.95 -4.80
N VAL A 267 -37.61 21.58 -4.44
CA VAL A 267 -36.39 22.06 -5.09
C VAL A 267 -36.09 21.15 -6.27
N ILE A 268 -35.89 21.74 -7.44
CA ILE A 268 -35.51 21.03 -8.66
C ILE A 268 -34.00 21.14 -8.82
N LEU A 269 -33.33 20.02 -9.03
CA LEU A 269 -31.96 19.96 -9.50
C LEU A 269 -31.98 20.07 -11.02
N GLY A 270 -31.21 21.00 -11.57
CA GLY A 270 -31.21 21.19 -13.01
C GLY A 270 -30.05 22.03 -13.52
N THR A 271 -29.93 22.04 -14.84
CA THR A 271 -28.91 22.83 -15.55
C THR A 271 -29.56 24.02 -16.23
N VAL A 272 -29.03 25.23 -15.98
CA VAL A 272 -29.51 26.46 -16.61
C VAL A 272 -28.63 26.80 -17.82
N LEU A 273 -29.25 26.79 -18.99
CA LEU A 273 -28.64 27.05 -20.29
C LEU A 273 -29.02 28.45 -20.78
N HIS A 274 -28.01 29.19 -21.20
CA HIS A 274 -28.14 30.48 -21.86
C HIS A 274 -27.24 30.48 -23.11
N PRO A 275 -27.58 31.21 -24.19
CA PRO A 275 -26.75 31.25 -25.40
C PRO A 275 -25.27 31.62 -25.17
N ASN A 276 -25.00 32.41 -24.13
CA ASN A 276 -23.63 32.81 -23.74
C ASN A 276 -22.87 31.76 -22.91
N GLY A 277 -23.47 30.60 -22.64
CA GLY A 277 -22.81 29.47 -21.95
C GLY A 277 -23.58 28.91 -20.77
N ASN A 278 -23.06 27.80 -20.24
CA ASN A 278 -23.58 27.09 -19.08
C ASN A 278 -23.07 27.73 -17.78
N ILE A 279 -23.99 28.25 -16.97
CA ILE A 279 -23.63 28.96 -15.74
C ILE A 279 -22.90 28.07 -14.73
N THR A 280 -23.24 26.78 -14.68
CA THR A 280 -22.64 25.80 -13.77
C THR A 280 -21.14 25.65 -14.04
N GLU A 281 -20.76 25.53 -15.32
CA GLU A 281 -19.36 25.44 -15.75
C GLU A 281 -18.59 26.74 -15.48
N LEU A 282 -19.23 27.89 -15.73
CA LEU A 282 -18.60 29.20 -15.52
C LEU A 282 -18.31 29.48 -14.04
N LEU A 283 -19.24 29.13 -13.14
CA LEU A 283 -19.06 29.26 -11.70
C LEU A 283 -17.88 28.42 -11.19
N LEU A 284 -17.73 27.18 -11.67
CA LEU A 284 -16.60 26.32 -11.33
C LEU A 284 -15.29 26.87 -11.89
N LYS A 285 -15.26 27.23 -13.18
CA LYS A 285 -14.06 27.73 -13.85
C LYS A 285 -13.52 28.99 -13.17
N GLU A 286 -14.40 29.87 -12.70
CA GLU A 286 -14.02 31.07 -11.95
C GLU A 286 -13.75 30.78 -10.47
N GLY A 287 -13.98 29.57 -9.95
CA GLY A 287 -13.76 29.25 -8.53
C GLY A 287 -14.79 29.89 -7.59
N PHE A 288 -16.00 30.17 -8.09
CA PHE A 288 -17.16 30.55 -7.26
C PHE A 288 -17.96 29.34 -6.79
N ALA A 289 -17.70 28.16 -7.34
CA ALA A 289 -18.34 26.92 -6.95
C ALA A 289 -17.30 25.79 -6.83
N ARG A 290 -17.72 24.73 -6.16
CA ARG A 290 -17.05 23.43 -6.12
C ARG A 290 -17.99 22.33 -6.60
N CYS A 291 -17.42 21.25 -7.13
CA CYS A 291 -18.15 20.07 -7.55
C CYS A 291 -18.69 19.31 -6.33
N VAL A 292 -19.87 18.71 -6.47
CA VAL A 292 -20.52 17.96 -5.40
C VAL A 292 -21.00 16.60 -5.89
N ASP A 293 -20.53 15.54 -5.24
CA ASP A 293 -20.66 14.17 -5.75
C ASP A 293 -22.10 13.64 -5.70
N TRP A 294 -22.90 14.00 -4.68
CA TRP A 294 -24.25 13.46 -4.51
C TRP A 294 -25.23 13.91 -5.60
N SER A 295 -24.98 15.07 -6.24
CA SER A 295 -25.76 15.59 -7.37
C SER A 295 -25.02 15.52 -8.70
N MET A 296 -23.78 15.02 -8.73
CA MET A 296 -22.99 14.88 -9.96
C MET A 296 -23.62 13.86 -10.91
N ALA A 297 -24.15 12.76 -10.37
CA ALA A 297 -24.72 11.67 -11.16
C ALA A 297 -26.01 12.05 -11.92
N VAL A 298 -26.71 13.11 -11.48
CA VAL A 298 -27.92 13.60 -12.17
C VAL A 298 -27.62 14.66 -13.24
N TYR A 299 -26.39 15.21 -13.26
CA TYR A 299 -25.98 16.20 -14.25
C TYR A 299 -25.84 15.58 -15.65
N THR A 300 -26.55 16.13 -16.62
CA THR A 300 -26.71 15.55 -17.95
C THR A 300 -25.77 16.11 -19.02
N GLN A 301 -25.05 17.20 -18.74
CA GLN A 301 -24.24 17.90 -19.76
C GLN A 301 -22.75 17.50 -19.81
N GLY A 302 -22.39 16.39 -19.13
CA GLY A 302 -21.04 15.82 -19.06
C GLY A 302 -20.30 16.24 -17.79
N ALA A 303 -20.24 15.34 -16.80
CA ALA A 303 -19.59 15.58 -15.51
C ALA A 303 -18.10 15.92 -15.66
N GLU A 304 -17.42 15.40 -16.69
CA GLU A 304 -16.02 15.72 -16.96
C GLU A 304 -15.77 17.22 -17.19
N LYS A 305 -16.75 17.96 -17.74
CA LYS A 305 -16.62 19.41 -17.95
C LYS A 305 -16.63 20.17 -16.62
N LEU A 306 -17.47 19.74 -15.68
CA LEU A 306 -17.52 20.33 -14.34
C LEU A 306 -16.19 20.10 -13.60
N ARG A 307 -15.71 18.85 -13.62
CA ARG A 307 -14.40 18.50 -13.02
C ARG A 307 -13.24 19.27 -13.65
N ALA A 308 -13.24 19.43 -14.98
CA ALA A 308 -12.24 20.22 -15.68
C ALA A 308 -12.27 21.70 -15.25
N GLY A 309 -13.48 22.27 -15.10
CA GLY A 309 -13.68 23.64 -14.60
C GLY A 309 -13.12 23.82 -13.19
N GLU A 310 -13.46 22.93 -12.26
CA GLU A 310 -12.95 22.95 -10.89
C GLU A 310 -11.42 22.77 -10.83
N LYS A 311 -10.88 21.82 -11.60
CA LYS A 311 -9.44 21.58 -11.68
C LYS A 311 -8.68 22.83 -12.15
N SER A 312 -9.17 23.48 -13.20
CA SER A 312 -8.57 24.74 -13.69
C SER A 312 -8.62 25.85 -12.64
N ALA A 313 -9.68 25.92 -11.82
CA ALA A 313 -9.79 26.90 -10.75
C ALA A 313 -8.82 26.60 -9.58
N LYS A 314 -8.65 25.33 -9.22
CA LYS A 314 -7.68 24.85 -8.22
C LYS A 314 -6.24 25.16 -8.64
N GLU A 315 -5.88 24.84 -9.88
CA GLU A 315 -4.52 25.08 -10.42
C GLU A 315 -4.16 26.57 -10.43
N ARG A 316 -5.14 27.44 -10.74
CA ARG A 316 -4.96 28.89 -10.71
C ARG A 316 -5.12 29.52 -9.33
N LYS A 317 -5.47 28.73 -8.31
CA LYS A 317 -5.75 29.18 -6.93
C LYS A 317 -6.69 30.38 -6.87
N VAL A 318 -7.80 30.32 -7.61
CA VAL A 318 -8.77 31.43 -7.66
C VAL A 318 -9.85 31.30 -6.58
N ARG A 319 -10.13 32.42 -5.90
CA ARG A 319 -11.30 32.61 -5.02
C ARG A 319 -11.40 31.56 -3.92
N ILE A 320 -12.38 30.65 -3.95
CA ILE A 320 -12.52 29.61 -2.91
C ILE A 320 -11.30 28.68 -2.84
N TRP A 321 -10.47 28.66 -3.90
CA TRP A 321 -9.24 27.87 -3.99
C TRP A 321 -7.96 28.68 -3.71
N LYS A 322 -8.05 29.92 -3.23
CA LYS A 322 -6.87 30.78 -2.99
C LYS A 322 -5.82 30.13 -2.08
N ASP A 323 -6.28 29.37 -1.09
CA ASP A 323 -5.45 28.68 -0.10
C ASP A 323 -5.31 27.18 -0.41
N TYR A 324 -5.67 26.75 -1.63
CA TYR A 324 -5.62 25.34 -2.02
C TYR A 324 -4.17 24.83 -2.06
N VAL A 325 -3.95 23.70 -1.38
CA VAL A 325 -2.71 22.92 -1.42
C VAL A 325 -3.06 21.54 -1.93
N ALA A 326 -2.48 21.15 -3.07
CA ALA A 326 -2.69 19.83 -3.61
C ALA A 326 -2.11 18.75 -2.67
N PRO A 327 -2.78 17.59 -2.49
CA PRO A 327 -2.28 16.51 -1.63
C PRO A 327 -0.87 16.01 -1.99
N THR A 328 -0.45 16.21 -3.24
CA THR A 328 0.87 15.82 -3.76
C THR A 328 1.76 17.04 -4.06
N ALA A 329 1.46 18.23 -3.53
CA ALA A 329 2.16 19.47 -3.91
C ALA A 329 3.67 19.43 -3.61
N ASN A 330 4.07 18.70 -2.57
CA ASN A 330 5.46 18.58 -2.14
C ASN A 330 6.18 17.36 -2.74
N MET A 331 5.56 16.62 -3.67
CA MET A 331 6.16 15.45 -4.30
C MET A 331 6.78 15.80 -5.65
N ASP A 332 7.99 15.30 -5.90
CA ASP A 332 8.61 15.36 -7.22
C ASP A 332 7.77 14.62 -8.27
N GLN A 333 7.79 15.10 -9.52
CA GLN A 333 7.02 14.49 -10.61
C GLN A 333 7.37 13.02 -10.85
N LYS A 334 8.64 12.64 -10.68
CA LYS A 334 9.15 11.26 -10.79
C LYS A 334 8.56 10.32 -9.72
N ASP A 335 8.23 10.86 -8.54
CA ASP A 335 7.66 10.10 -7.43
C ASP A 335 6.12 10.12 -7.46
N ARG A 336 5.54 11.09 -8.17
CA ARG A 336 4.10 11.17 -8.42
C ARG A 336 3.64 10.19 -9.49
N GLN A 337 4.41 10.00 -10.57
CA GLN A 337 4.06 9.10 -11.66
C GLN A 337 5.28 8.27 -12.09
N PHE A 338 5.13 6.95 -12.05
CA PHE A 338 6.20 6.03 -12.42
C PHE A 338 5.65 4.70 -12.92
N VAL A 339 6.49 3.96 -13.66
CA VAL A 339 6.23 2.59 -14.09
C VAL A 339 6.99 1.65 -13.17
N ALA A 340 6.31 0.62 -12.65
CA ALA A 340 6.92 -0.35 -11.75
C ALA A 340 6.42 -1.77 -12.02
N LYS A 341 7.23 -2.78 -11.71
CA LYS A 341 6.86 -4.20 -11.84
C LYS A 341 6.16 -4.67 -10.57
N VAL A 342 4.99 -5.28 -10.67
CA VAL A 342 4.27 -5.80 -9.51
C VAL A 342 4.93 -7.10 -9.04
N MET A 343 5.38 -7.10 -7.78
CA MET A 343 6.10 -8.21 -7.16
C MET A 343 5.21 -9.03 -6.23
N GLN A 344 4.20 -8.40 -5.62
CA GLN A 344 3.27 -9.05 -4.73
C GLN A 344 1.94 -8.30 -4.70
N VAL A 345 0.83 -9.03 -4.65
CA VAL A 345 -0.50 -8.54 -4.32
C VAL A 345 -0.76 -8.80 -2.84
N VAL A 346 -1.03 -7.74 -2.08
CA VAL A 346 -1.30 -7.81 -0.64
C VAL A 346 -2.81 -7.63 -0.45
N ASN A 347 -3.48 -8.72 -0.08
CA ASN A 347 -4.94 -8.79 0.05
C ASN A 347 -5.65 -8.32 -1.24
N ALA A 348 -6.48 -7.28 -1.14
CA ALA A 348 -7.33 -6.79 -2.23
C ALA A 348 -7.23 -5.27 -2.45
N ASP A 349 -6.35 -4.57 -1.73
CA ASP A 349 -6.20 -3.11 -1.79
C ASP A 349 -4.75 -2.63 -1.86
N ALA A 350 -3.76 -3.51 -1.84
CA ALA A 350 -2.36 -3.11 -1.93
C ALA A 350 -1.51 -4.02 -2.83
N VAL A 351 -0.44 -3.45 -3.36
CA VAL A 351 0.55 -4.14 -4.18
C VAL A 351 1.96 -3.70 -3.78
N VAL A 352 2.90 -4.63 -3.76
CA VAL A 352 4.33 -4.32 -3.66
C VAL A 352 4.87 -4.25 -5.08
N VAL A 353 5.52 -3.14 -5.41
CA VAL A 353 6.10 -2.91 -6.73
C VAL A 353 7.61 -2.69 -6.64
N LYS A 354 8.34 -3.15 -7.63
CA LYS A 354 9.78 -2.90 -7.81
C LYS A 354 9.96 -1.79 -8.84
N LEU A 355 10.60 -0.72 -8.42
CA LEU A 355 10.99 0.41 -9.26
C LEU A 355 12.18 0.04 -10.16
N ASN A 356 12.41 0.84 -11.20
CA ASN A 356 13.60 0.66 -12.05
C ASN A 356 14.92 0.87 -11.29
N SER A 357 14.90 1.59 -10.17
CA SER A 357 16.03 1.73 -9.25
C SER A 357 16.37 0.45 -8.48
N GLY A 358 15.49 -0.56 -8.50
CA GLY A 358 15.59 -1.78 -7.69
C GLY A 358 14.89 -1.67 -6.33
N GLU A 359 14.44 -0.49 -5.93
CA GLU A 359 13.71 -0.25 -4.68
C GLU A 359 12.29 -0.86 -4.71
N TYR A 360 11.83 -1.38 -3.57
CA TYR A 360 10.49 -1.91 -3.39
C TYR A 360 9.60 -0.90 -2.67
N LYS A 361 8.41 -0.61 -3.21
CA LYS A 361 7.40 0.25 -2.57
C LYS A 361 6.06 -0.47 -2.43
N THR A 362 5.38 -0.25 -1.31
CA THR A 362 4.00 -0.73 -1.11
C THR A 362 3.02 0.37 -1.51
N ILE A 363 2.17 0.08 -2.48
CA ILE A 363 1.19 1.00 -3.05
C ILE A 363 -0.21 0.50 -2.71
N HIS A 364 -1.03 1.36 -2.11
CA HIS A 364 -2.44 1.09 -1.85
C HIS A 364 -3.31 1.69 -2.95
N LEU A 365 -4.37 1.00 -3.33
CA LEU A 365 -5.34 1.49 -4.31
C LEU A 365 -6.16 2.64 -3.71
N SER A 366 -6.09 3.81 -4.35
CA SER A 366 -6.76 5.03 -3.89
C SER A 366 -8.28 4.88 -3.84
N SER A 367 -8.91 5.44 -2.81
CA SER A 367 -10.38 5.59 -2.70
C SER A 367 -11.22 4.31 -2.73
N ILE A 368 -10.63 3.14 -2.51
CA ILE A 368 -11.37 1.89 -2.33
C ILE A 368 -11.07 1.25 -0.98
N ARG A 369 -11.98 0.39 -0.52
CA ARG A 369 -11.75 -0.50 0.62
C ARG A 369 -11.84 -1.95 0.16
N PRO A 370 -10.92 -2.81 0.62
CA PRO A 370 -11.04 -4.24 0.38
C PRO A 370 -12.26 -4.78 1.16
N PRO A 371 -12.72 -6.00 0.85
CA PRO A 371 -13.70 -6.69 1.67
C PRO A 371 -13.22 -6.79 3.12
N ARG A 372 -14.13 -6.59 4.09
CA ARG A 372 -13.84 -6.69 5.53
C ARG A 372 -15.08 -7.23 6.24
N ILE A 373 -14.87 -7.88 7.38
CA ILE A 373 -15.95 -8.23 8.32
C ILE A 373 -15.97 -7.14 9.39
N GLU A 374 -17.12 -6.49 9.60
CA GLU A 374 -17.31 -5.49 10.66
C GLU A 374 -17.76 -6.19 11.96
N GLY A 375 -17.00 -6.07 13.05
CA GLY A 375 -17.32 -6.62 14.38
C GLY A 375 -16.20 -7.42 15.08
N GLU A 376 -16.32 -7.68 16.40
CA GLU A 376 -15.36 -8.45 17.22
C GLU A 376 -15.36 -9.98 16.93
N VAL A 377 -15.11 -10.40 15.70
CA VAL A 377 -14.99 -11.83 15.35
C VAL A 377 -13.52 -12.32 15.47
N HIS A 378 -12.58 -11.43 15.78
CA HIS A 378 -11.13 -11.73 15.84
C HIS A 378 -10.67 -12.59 17.03
N LYS A 379 -11.58 -13.22 17.78
CA LYS A 379 -11.22 -14.04 18.96
C LYS A 379 -10.87 -15.49 18.65
N ASP A 380 -11.07 -15.96 17.41
CA ASP A 380 -10.74 -17.34 17.04
C ASP A 380 -9.33 -17.44 16.41
N LYS A 381 -8.44 -18.24 17.01
CA LYS A 381 -7.03 -18.42 16.56
C LYS A 381 -6.92 -19.04 15.15
N ARG A 382 -8.03 -19.50 14.56
CA ARG A 382 -8.09 -20.10 13.22
C ARG A 382 -8.44 -19.12 12.10
N PHE A 383 -8.71 -17.86 12.41
CA PHE A 383 -9.11 -16.86 11.40
C PHE A 383 -7.98 -16.57 10.40
N ARG A 384 -8.27 -16.76 9.11
CA ARG A 384 -7.39 -16.52 7.96
C ARG A 384 -8.07 -15.50 7.03
N PRO A 385 -7.63 -14.22 7.05
CA PRO A 385 -8.28 -13.14 6.32
C PRO A 385 -8.54 -13.43 4.83
N ILE A 386 -7.61 -14.11 4.17
CA ILE A 386 -7.68 -14.38 2.73
C ILE A 386 -8.80 -15.35 2.35
N TYR A 387 -9.17 -16.28 3.23
CA TYR A 387 -10.17 -17.34 2.96
C TYR A 387 -11.49 -17.10 3.70
N ASP A 388 -11.45 -16.44 4.85
CA ASP A 388 -12.61 -16.29 5.75
C ASP A 388 -13.36 -14.97 5.53
N ILE A 389 -12.71 -13.95 4.95
CA ILE A 389 -13.40 -12.70 4.60
C ILE A 389 -14.13 -12.92 3.27
N PRO A 390 -15.46 -12.68 3.22
CA PRO A 390 -16.26 -12.77 1.99
C PRO A 390 -15.61 -12.04 0.81
N TYR A 391 -15.49 -12.72 -0.33
CA TYR A 391 -14.94 -12.20 -1.58
C TYR A 391 -13.46 -11.76 -1.55
N MET A 392 -12.74 -11.94 -0.44
CA MET A 392 -11.31 -11.56 -0.35
C MET A 392 -10.43 -12.43 -1.25
N PHE A 393 -10.69 -13.74 -1.27
CA PHE A 393 -9.96 -14.68 -2.11
C PHE A 393 -10.12 -14.32 -3.60
N GLU A 394 -11.36 -14.07 -4.04
CA GLU A 394 -11.68 -13.69 -5.42
C GLU A 394 -11.09 -12.35 -5.80
N ALA A 395 -11.10 -11.38 -4.88
CA ALA A 395 -10.51 -10.06 -5.10
C ALA A 395 -8.99 -10.16 -5.30
N ARG A 396 -8.30 -10.91 -4.42
CA ARG A 396 -6.85 -11.14 -4.53
C ARG A 396 -6.51 -11.94 -5.79
N GLU A 397 -7.23 -13.02 -6.08
CA GLU A 397 -6.99 -13.84 -7.28
C GLU A 397 -7.21 -13.04 -8.56
N PHE A 398 -8.22 -12.16 -8.60
CA PHE A 398 -8.44 -11.25 -9.71
C PHE A 398 -7.23 -10.32 -9.92
N MET A 399 -6.74 -9.68 -8.86
CA MET A 399 -5.54 -8.84 -8.95
C MET A 399 -4.32 -9.67 -9.37
N ARG A 400 -4.05 -10.78 -8.68
CA ARG A 400 -2.92 -11.67 -8.95
C ARG A 400 -2.85 -12.05 -10.42
N LYS A 401 -3.90 -12.68 -10.95
CA LYS A 401 -3.96 -13.11 -12.37
C LYS A 401 -3.83 -11.93 -13.34
N LYS A 402 -4.29 -10.75 -12.95
CA LYS A 402 -4.28 -9.58 -13.83
C LYS A 402 -2.93 -8.86 -13.87
N ILE A 403 -2.24 -8.70 -12.74
CA ILE A 403 -1.09 -7.79 -12.61
C ILE A 403 0.21 -8.42 -12.07
N ILE A 404 0.21 -9.61 -11.47
CA ILE A 404 1.44 -10.18 -10.90
C ILE A 404 2.53 -10.32 -11.97
N GLY A 405 3.77 -9.90 -11.65
CA GLY A 405 4.90 -9.92 -12.57
C GLY A 405 4.86 -8.90 -13.71
N LYS A 406 3.77 -8.16 -13.89
CA LYS A 406 3.61 -7.19 -14.99
C LYS A 406 4.05 -5.79 -14.59
N LYS A 407 4.42 -4.98 -15.60
CA LYS A 407 4.65 -3.55 -15.42
C LYS A 407 3.33 -2.80 -15.41
N VAL A 408 3.14 -1.95 -14.40
CA VAL A 408 1.95 -1.12 -14.21
C VAL A 408 2.34 0.34 -14.12
N ASN A 409 1.43 1.22 -14.54
CA ASN A 409 1.59 2.66 -14.37
C ASN A 409 0.95 3.06 -13.04
N VAL A 410 1.74 3.68 -12.17
CA VAL A 410 1.31 4.14 -10.85
C VAL A 410 1.25 5.66 -10.85
N THR A 411 0.11 6.23 -10.46
CA THR A 411 -0.06 7.67 -10.22
C THR A 411 -0.49 7.89 -8.78
N VAL A 412 0.41 8.45 -7.96
CA VAL A 412 0.13 8.74 -6.55
C VAL A 412 -0.91 9.86 -6.47
N ASP A 413 -2.01 9.59 -5.77
CA ASP A 413 -3.11 10.53 -5.60
C ASP A 413 -2.99 11.30 -4.28
N TYR A 414 -2.63 10.60 -3.19
CA TYR A 414 -2.39 11.19 -1.87
C TYR A 414 -1.61 10.24 -0.97
N ILE A 415 -0.97 10.78 0.05
CA ILE A 415 -0.31 10.00 1.12
C ILE A 415 -1.11 10.20 2.40
N ARG A 416 -1.53 9.10 3.02
CA ARG A 416 -2.15 9.14 4.35
C ARG A 416 -1.04 8.96 5.39
N ALA A 417 -0.82 10.00 6.19
CA ALA A 417 0.16 9.97 7.27
C ALA A 417 -0.09 8.83 8.25
N ALA A 418 0.98 8.33 8.87
CA ALA A 418 0.89 7.35 9.93
C ALA A 418 0.14 7.93 11.15
N THR A 419 -0.75 7.15 11.76
CA THR A 419 -1.41 7.52 13.02
C THR A 419 -0.84 6.68 14.15
N SER A 420 -0.31 7.34 15.19
CA SER A 420 0.15 6.68 16.42
C SER A 420 -1.04 6.36 17.33
N SER A 421 -1.06 5.16 17.89
CA SER A 421 -1.92 4.81 19.02
C SER A 421 -1.09 5.02 20.27
N SER A 422 -1.37 6.12 20.98
CA SER A 422 -0.76 6.58 22.23
C SER A 422 0.75 6.94 22.19
N GLU A 423 1.11 7.98 22.97
CA GLU A 423 2.47 8.56 23.10
C GLU A 423 3.54 7.59 23.67
N THR A 424 3.16 6.34 23.94
CA THR A 424 3.99 5.30 24.60
C THR A 424 4.28 4.08 23.72
N SER A 425 3.74 3.99 22.50
CA SER A 425 4.03 2.90 21.56
C SER A 425 4.99 3.37 20.47
N THR A 426 6.14 2.69 20.33
CA THR A 426 7.08 2.87 19.21
C THR A 426 6.56 2.25 17.89
N ILE A 427 5.40 1.60 17.92
CA ILE A 427 4.75 1.00 16.74
C ILE A 427 3.52 1.84 16.39
N PRO A 428 3.44 2.44 15.17
CA PRO A 428 2.26 3.21 14.76
C PRO A 428 1.03 2.31 14.64
N ALA A 429 -0.14 2.80 15.05
CA ALA A 429 -1.41 2.07 14.92
C ALA A 429 -1.76 1.79 13.46
N PHE A 430 -1.41 2.74 12.59
CA PHE A 430 -1.46 2.61 11.14
C PHE A 430 -0.20 3.21 10.54
N ALA A 431 0.54 2.40 9.78
CA ALA A 431 1.67 2.88 8.99
C ALA A 431 1.21 3.87 7.90
N GLU A 432 2.14 4.72 7.46
CA GLU A 432 1.94 5.60 6.31
C GLU A 432 1.47 4.80 5.10
N ARG A 433 0.46 5.32 4.38
CA ARG A 433 -0.08 4.67 3.18
C ARG A 433 0.03 5.60 1.98
N THR A 434 0.86 5.21 1.02
CA THR A 434 0.86 5.80 -0.31
C THR A 434 -0.35 5.26 -1.07
N CYS A 435 -1.34 6.13 -1.33
CA CYS A 435 -2.56 5.79 -2.07
C CYS A 435 -2.43 6.27 -3.52
N ALA A 436 -2.62 5.37 -4.48
CA ALA A 436 -2.39 5.65 -5.89
C ALA A 436 -3.42 4.97 -6.79
N THR A 437 -3.59 5.56 -7.97
CA THR A 437 -4.25 4.93 -9.10
C THR A 437 -3.25 4.03 -9.84
N VAL A 438 -3.59 2.75 -9.97
CA VAL A 438 -2.77 1.74 -10.66
C VAL A 438 -3.47 1.32 -11.94
N THR A 439 -2.80 1.46 -13.08
CA THR A 439 -3.36 1.15 -14.40
C THR A 439 -2.46 0.18 -15.19
N ILE A 440 -3.09 -0.67 -16.01
CA ILE A 440 -2.41 -1.57 -16.96
C ILE A 440 -3.24 -1.67 -18.25
N GLY A 441 -2.63 -1.40 -19.40
CA GLY A 441 -3.32 -1.46 -20.70
C GLY A 441 -4.59 -0.59 -20.76
N GLY A 442 -4.56 0.60 -20.12
CA GLY A 442 -5.72 1.50 -20.02
C GLY A 442 -6.78 1.10 -18.99
N ILE A 443 -6.60 -0.01 -18.27
CA ILE A 443 -7.56 -0.47 -17.26
C ILE A 443 -7.13 0.00 -15.88
N ASN A 444 -7.99 0.73 -15.18
CA ASN A 444 -7.84 1.06 -13.76
C ASN A 444 -8.17 -0.16 -12.88
N ILE A 445 -7.19 -0.63 -12.10
CA ILE A 445 -7.35 -1.84 -11.26
C ILE A 445 -8.39 -1.62 -10.15
N ALA A 446 -8.43 -0.44 -9.55
CA ALA A 446 -9.40 -0.10 -8.52
C ALA A 446 -10.82 -0.08 -9.08
N GLU A 447 -11.03 0.53 -10.26
CA GLU A 447 -12.32 0.52 -10.95
C GLU A 447 -12.77 -0.91 -11.30
N ALA A 448 -11.85 -1.73 -11.79
CA ALA A 448 -12.15 -3.11 -12.18
C ALA A 448 -12.58 -3.96 -10.97
N LEU A 449 -11.93 -3.81 -9.82
CA LEU A 449 -12.33 -4.45 -8.56
C LEU A 449 -13.73 -4.03 -8.12
N VAL A 450 -13.97 -2.71 -8.09
CA VAL A 450 -15.26 -2.13 -7.68
C VAL A 450 -16.38 -2.60 -8.61
N SER A 451 -16.15 -2.62 -9.94
CA SER A 451 -17.15 -3.06 -10.93
C SER A 451 -17.59 -4.52 -10.79
N LYS A 452 -16.76 -5.35 -10.14
CA LYS A 452 -17.04 -6.75 -9.81
C LYS A 452 -17.59 -6.94 -8.40
N GLY A 453 -17.71 -5.86 -7.61
CA GLY A 453 -18.09 -5.92 -6.20
C GLY A 453 -17.02 -6.56 -5.31
N PHE A 454 -15.75 -6.54 -5.73
CA PHE A 454 -14.61 -7.05 -4.96
C PHE A 454 -13.96 -5.98 -4.07
N ALA A 455 -14.44 -4.74 -4.16
CA ALA A 455 -14.06 -3.63 -3.31
C ALA A 455 -15.24 -2.64 -3.25
N THR A 456 -15.28 -1.80 -2.22
CA THR A 456 -16.26 -0.72 -2.08
C THR A 456 -15.57 0.63 -2.17
N VAL A 457 -16.29 1.67 -2.59
CA VAL A 457 -15.73 3.01 -2.76
C VAL A 457 -15.76 3.76 -1.42
N ILE A 458 -14.63 4.38 -1.05
CA ILE A 458 -14.55 5.23 0.14
C ILE A 458 -15.41 6.47 -0.10
N ARG A 459 -16.36 6.73 0.78
CA ARG A 459 -17.11 7.99 0.79
C ARG A 459 -16.34 9.04 1.59
N TYR A 460 -16.11 10.18 0.95
CA TYR A 460 -15.37 11.32 1.52
C TYR A 460 -16.31 12.41 2.00
N ARG A 461 -15.85 13.23 2.96
CA ARG A 461 -16.53 14.49 3.30
C ARG A 461 -16.32 15.49 2.17
N GLN A 462 -17.20 16.47 2.04
CA GLN A 462 -17.20 17.43 0.92
C GLN A 462 -15.90 18.27 0.82
N ASP A 463 -15.15 18.40 1.91
CA ASP A 463 -13.90 19.18 1.98
C ASP A 463 -12.64 18.29 1.94
N ASP A 464 -12.78 16.97 1.78
CA ASP A 464 -11.64 16.04 1.76
C ASP A 464 -11.16 15.79 0.32
N ASP A 465 -10.05 16.45 -0.03
CA ASP A 465 -9.40 16.32 -1.33
C ASP A 465 -8.44 15.12 -1.40
N GLN A 466 -8.27 14.32 -0.33
CA GLN A 466 -7.42 13.11 -0.33
C GLN A 466 -8.13 11.91 -0.96
N ARG A 467 -8.45 12.03 -2.25
CA ARG A 467 -9.16 11.02 -3.04
C ARG A 467 -8.48 10.75 -4.37
N SER A 468 -8.88 9.65 -5.01
CA SER A 468 -8.42 9.25 -6.34
C SER A 468 -8.71 10.33 -7.37
N SER A 469 -7.78 10.53 -8.30
CA SER A 469 -7.99 11.32 -9.51
C SER A 469 -9.12 10.78 -10.42
N HIS A 470 -9.52 9.52 -10.24
CA HIS A 470 -10.55 8.84 -11.02
C HIS A 470 -11.80 8.49 -10.18
N TYR A 471 -12.08 9.27 -9.14
CA TYR A 471 -13.13 8.97 -8.16
C TYR A 471 -14.54 8.79 -8.75
N ASP A 472 -14.90 9.57 -9.79
CA ASP A 472 -16.21 9.44 -10.45
C ASP A 472 -16.37 8.10 -11.19
N GLU A 473 -15.30 7.61 -11.82
CA GLU A 473 -15.29 6.30 -12.46
C GLU A 473 -15.50 5.18 -11.43
N LEU A 474 -14.89 5.31 -10.25
CA LEU A 474 -15.09 4.39 -9.13
C LEU A 474 -16.55 4.38 -8.66
N LEU A 475 -17.17 5.54 -8.47
CA LEU A 475 -18.59 5.64 -8.09
C LEU A 475 -19.51 5.03 -9.16
N ALA A 476 -19.23 5.30 -10.43
CA ALA A 476 -19.98 4.71 -11.54
C ALA A 476 -19.81 3.18 -11.58
N ALA A 477 -18.61 2.66 -11.32
CA ALA A 477 -18.34 1.23 -11.21
C ALA A 477 -19.11 0.59 -10.05
N GLU A 478 -19.18 1.27 -8.90
CA GLU A 478 -19.92 0.79 -7.72
C GLU A 478 -21.42 0.74 -8.01
N ALA A 479 -21.98 1.77 -8.64
CA ALA A 479 -23.37 1.78 -9.07
C ALA A 479 -23.69 0.62 -10.03
N ARG A 480 -22.78 0.29 -10.96
CA ARG A 480 -22.92 -0.88 -11.85
C ARG A 480 -22.85 -2.20 -11.07
N ALA A 481 -21.99 -2.31 -10.06
CA ALA A 481 -21.86 -3.51 -9.25
C ALA A 481 -23.11 -3.73 -8.37
N ILE A 482 -23.64 -2.67 -7.77
CA ILE A 482 -24.90 -2.68 -7.01
C ILE A 482 -26.08 -3.07 -7.91
N LYS A 483 -26.25 -2.39 -9.04
CA LYS A 483 -27.35 -2.64 -9.99
C LYS A 483 -27.37 -4.11 -10.47
N ASN A 484 -26.19 -4.67 -10.71
CA ASN A 484 -26.05 -6.05 -11.20
C ASN A 484 -25.90 -7.09 -10.08
N GLY A 485 -25.94 -6.68 -8.80
CA GLY A 485 -25.77 -7.58 -7.65
C GLY A 485 -24.49 -8.41 -7.70
N LYS A 486 -23.32 -7.77 -7.91
CA LYS A 486 -22.02 -8.46 -8.02
C LYS A 486 -21.25 -8.44 -6.71
N GLY A 487 -20.51 -9.51 -6.43
CA GLY A 487 -19.59 -9.60 -5.29
C GLY A 487 -20.27 -9.26 -3.96
N LEU A 488 -19.71 -8.30 -3.23
CA LEU A 488 -20.25 -7.78 -1.97
C LEU A 488 -21.68 -7.21 -2.08
N HIS A 489 -22.15 -6.85 -3.27
CA HIS A 489 -23.51 -6.36 -3.50
C HIS A 489 -24.47 -7.47 -3.98
N SER A 490 -23.98 -8.69 -4.14
CA SER A 490 -24.80 -9.86 -4.44
C SER A 490 -25.69 -10.23 -3.27
N LYS A 491 -26.94 -10.59 -3.57
CA LYS A 491 -27.86 -11.21 -2.61
C LYS A 491 -27.76 -12.75 -2.59
N LYS A 492 -26.89 -13.32 -3.43
CA LYS A 492 -26.64 -14.77 -3.45
C LYS A 492 -25.79 -15.17 -2.24
N GLU A 493 -25.81 -16.46 -1.95
CA GLU A 493 -24.99 -17.05 -0.89
C GLU A 493 -23.50 -16.73 -1.11
N VAL A 494 -22.81 -16.37 -0.03
CA VAL A 494 -21.41 -15.96 -0.05
C VAL A 494 -20.53 -17.18 -0.31
N PRO A 495 -19.56 -17.11 -1.24
CA PRO A 495 -18.62 -18.20 -1.48
C PRO A 495 -17.79 -18.53 -0.22
N ILE A 496 -17.79 -19.80 0.19
CA ILE A 496 -17.02 -20.31 1.33
C ILE A 496 -15.79 -21.06 0.82
N HIS A 497 -14.60 -20.66 1.27
CA HIS A 497 -13.34 -21.28 0.87
C HIS A 497 -12.79 -22.17 1.99
N ARG A 498 -12.98 -23.49 1.87
CA ARG A 498 -12.45 -24.47 2.84
C ARG A 498 -11.05 -24.94 2.41
N VAL A 499 -10.03 -24.19 2.82
CA VAL A 499 -8.63 -24.54 2.51
C VAL A 499 -7.99 -25.27 3.70
N ALA A 500 -7.55 -26.51 3.50
CA ALA A 500 -6.78 -27.24 4.51
C ALA A 500 -5.34 -26.71 4.57
N ASP A 501 -4.77 -26.54 5.76
CA ASP A 501 -3.33 -26.24 5.90
C ASP A 501 -2.63 -27.48 6.46
N ILE A 502 -1.71 -28.06 5.67
CA ILE A 502 -0.90 -29.22 6.07
C ILE A 502 0.58 -28.86 6.18
N SER A 503 0.92 -27.58 6.07
CA SER A 503 2.28 -27.07 6.23
C SER A 503 2.84 -27.38 7.61
N GLY A 504 3.91 -28.18 7.67
CA GLY A 504 4.59 -28.50 8.93
C GLY A 504 3.90 -29.57 9.79
N GLU A 505 2.84 -30.21 9.27
CA GLU A 505 2.13 -31.28 9.97
C GLU A 505 2.53 -32.66 9.42
N THR A 506 3.55 -33.29 10.03
CA THR A 506 4.14 -34.55 9.54
C THR A 506 3.13 -35.68 9.34
N GLN A 507 2.14 -35.83 10.22
CA GLN A 507 1.14 -36.91 10.11
C GLN A 507 0.22 -36.72 8.90
N LYS A 508 -0.28 -35.50 8.67
CA LYS A 508 -1.11 -35.19 7.49
C LYS A 508 -0.28 -35.26 6.22
N ALA A 509 0.96 -34.73 6.23
CA ALA A 509 1.83 -34.78 5.07
C ALA A 509 2.12 -36.23 4.62
N LYS A 510 2.30 -37.18 5.55
CA LYS A 510 2.42 -38.62 5.23
C LYS A 510 1.19 -39.19 4.55
N GLN A 511 -0.02 -38.75 4.93
CA GLN A 511 -1.27 -39.20 4.31
C GLN A 511 -1.40 -38.68 2.88
N PHE A 512 -0.96 -37.45 2.60
CA PHE A 512 -1.05 -36.82 1.29
C PHE A 512 0.07 -37.24 0.33
N LEU A 513 1.24 -37.62 0.84
CA LEU A 513 2.42 -37.92 0.03
C LEU A 513 2.15 -38.91 -1.12
N PRO A 514 1.51 -40.08 -0.92
CA PRO A 514 1.29 -41.02 -2.01
C PRO A 514 0.38 -40.47 -3.11
N PHE A 515 -0.56 -39.58 -2.77
CA PHE A 515 -1.46 -38.95 -3.74
C PHE A 515 -0.71 -37.93 -4.58
N LEU A 516 0.09 -37.07 -3.94
CA LEU A 516 0.89 -36.04 -4.62
C LEU A 516 1.97 -36.66 -5.51
N GLN A 517 2.59 -37.77 -5.10
CA GLN A 517 3.54 -38.52 -5.94
C GLN A 517 2.85 -39.08 -7.20
N ARG A 518 1.68 -39.71 -7.04
CA ARG A 518 0.94 -40.30 -8.18
C ARG A 518 0.33 -39.26 -9.11
N ALA A 519 0.02 -38.07 -8.61
CA ALA A 519 -0.50 -36.96 -9.42
C ALA A 519 0.53 -36.44 -10.44
N GLY A 520 1.83 -36.71 -10.22
CA GLY A 520 2.90 -36.18 -11.07
C GLY A 520 2.95 -34.66 -10.99
N ARG A 521 2.91 -33.99 -12.15
CA ARG A 521 2.86 -32.52 -12.23
C ARG A 521 1.52 -32.00 -11.76
N SER A 522 1.55 -31.31 -10.62
CA SER A 522 0.39 -30.70 -10.00
C SER A 522 0.48 -29.18 -10.10
N GLU A 523 -0.62 -28.53 -10.48
CA GLU A 523 -0.69 -27.07 -10.50
C GLU A 523 -0.72 -26.52 -9.07
N ALA A 524 0.04 -25.46 -8.83
CA ALA A 524 0.10 -24.79 -7.55
C ALA A 524 0.27 -23.27 -7.71
N VAL A 525 -0.08 -22.52 -6.66
CA VAL A 525 0.20 -21.09 -6.54
C VAL A 525 1.18 -20.87 -5.40
N VAL A 526 2.28 -20.17 -5.65
CA VAL A 526 3.24 -19.84 -4.60
C VAL A 526 2.68 -18.76 -3.68
N GLU A 527 2.24 -19.14 -2.49
CA GLU A 527 1.68 -18.21 -1.49
C GLU A 527 2.77 -17.47 -0.70
N TYR A 528 3.89 -18.14 -0.44
CA TYR A 528 4.97 -17.56 0.34
C TYR A 528 6.34 -18.17 -0.01
N VAL A 529 7.41 -17.40 0.18
CA VAL A 529 8.80 -17.84 0.00
C VAL A 529 9.56 -17.61 1.31
N PHE A 530 9.92 -18.69 1.99
CA PHE A 530 10.64 -18.66 3.27
C PHE A 530 12.16 -18.50 3.08
N SER A 531 12.71 -19.07 2.02
CA SER A 531 14.12 -18.99 1.61
C SER A 531 14.24 -19.26 0.11
N GLY A 532 15.45 -19.25 -0.45
CA GLY A 532 15.66 -19.59 -1.86
C GLY A 532 15.13 -20.97 -2.26
N SER A 533 15.09 -21.95 -1.35
CA SER A 533 14.64 -23.31 -1.66
C SER A 533 13.38 -23.78 -0.91
N ARG A 534 12.78 -22.95 -0.05
CA ARG A 534 11.61 -23.32 0.77
C ARG A 534 10.43 -22.40 0.53
N LEU A 535 9.31 -22.97 0.10
CA LEU A 535 8.12 -22.25 -0.33
C LEU A 535 6.85 -22.77 0.37
N LYS A 536 5.82 -21.92 0.46
CA LYS A 536 4.45 -22.34 0.78
C LYS A 536 3.63 -22.30 -0.48
N LEU A 537 2.97 -23.39 -0.81
CA LEU A 537 2.20 -23.56 -2.03
C LEU A 537 0.73 -23.81 -1.71
N TYR A 538 -0.17 -23.17 -2.46
CA TYR A 538 -1.58 -23.51 -2.49
C TYR A 538 -1.84 -24.44 -3.68
N MET A 539 -2.41 -25.61 -3.41
CA MET A 539 -2.78 -26.62 -4.39
C MET A 539 -4.28 -26.47 -4.71
N PRO A 540 -4.68 -25.91 -5.87
CA PRO A 540 -6.08 -25.61 -6.13
C PRO A 540 -6.96 -26.86 -6.26
N LYS A 541 -6.42 -27.95 -6.83
CA LYS A 541 -7.17 -29.21 -7.04
C LYS A 541 -7.49 -29.90 -5.71
N GLU A 542 -6.54 -29.93 -4.79
CA GLU A 542 -6.67 -30.54 -3.46
C GLU A 542 -7.19 -29.55 -2.41
N THR A 543 -7.32 -28.27 -2.75
CA THR A 543 -7.73 -27.17 -1.84
C THR A 543 -6.91 -27.15 -0.55
N CYS A 544 -5.59 -27.33 -0.66
CA CYS A 544 -4.70 -27.42 0.49
C CYS A 544 -3.45 -26.54 0.37
N LEU A 545 -2.87 -26.18 1.52
CA LEU A 545 -1.59 -25.49 1.63
C LEU A 545 -0.51 -26.48 2.06
N ILE A 546 0.60 -26.51 1.34
CA ILE A 546 1.73 -27.38 1.62
C ILE A 546 3.02 -26.55 1.78
N THR A 547 3.96 -27.06 2.55
CA THR A 547 5.34 -26.53 2.54
C THR A 547 6.17 -27.38 1.59
N PHE A 548 6.91 -26.73 0.70
CA PHE A 548 7.65 -27.37 -0.37
C PHE A 548 9.14 -26.98 -0.31
N LEU A 549 10.02 -27.96 -0.51
CA LEU A 549 11.46 -27.84 -0.59
C LEU A 549 11.92 -28.26 -1.99
N LEU A 550 12.81 -27.47 -2.58
CA LEU A 550 13.39 -27.79 -3.87
C LEU A 550 14.33 -28.99 -3.78
N ALA A 551 14.12 -29.97 -4.66
CA ALA A 551 14.95 -31.16 -4.79
C ALA A 551 16.27 -30.88 -5.52
N GLY A 552 17.26 -31.73 -5.25
CA GLY A 552 18.52 -31.81 -6.00
C GLY A 552 19.52 -30.69 -5.76
N ILE A 553 19.25 -29.75 -4.84
CA ILE A 553 20.12 -28.60 -4.58
C ILE A 553 20.34 -28.34 -3.10
N GLU A 554 21.46 -27.69 -2.78
CA GLU A 554 21.75 -27.10 -1.48
C GLU A 554 21.81 -25.58 -1.63
N CYS A 555 20.80 -24.90 -1.07
CA CYS A 555 20.65 -23.45 -1.13
C CYS A 555 21.20 -22.79 0.14
N PRO A 556 21.89 -21.64 0.02
CA PRO A 556 22.44 -20.94 1.17
C PRO A 556 21.37 -20.60 2.21
N ARG A 557 21.68 -20.84 3.48
CA ARG A 557 20.76 -20.66 4.61
C ARG A 557 20.83 -19.23 5.13
N GLY A 558 19.67 -18.60 5.30
CA GLY A 558 19.56 -17.30 5.94
C GLY A 558 19.83 -17.37 7.44
N SER A 559 19.95 -16.20 8.08
CA SER A 559 20.18 -16.12 9.52
C SER A 559 19.03 -16.75 10.31
N ARG A 560 19.36 -17.48 11.37
CA ARG A 560 18.36 -18.13 12.23
C ARG A 560 18.77 -18.02 13.68
N ASN A 561 17.88 -17.48 14.51
CA ASN A 561 18.05 -17.54 15.96
C ASN A 561 17.84 -18.99 16.41
N MET A 562 18.92 -19.61 16.84
CA MET A 562 18.92 -20.96 17.42
C MET A 562 19.25 -20.84 18.92
N PRO A 563 18.85 -21.81 19.76
CA PRO A 563 19.09 -21.78 21.21
C PRO A 563 20.57 -21.80 21.66
N GLY A 564 21.54 -21.71 20.74
CA GLY A 564 22.98 -21.61 21.02
C GLY A 564 23.67 -20.42 20.35
N GLY A 565 22.90 -19.41 19.94
CA GLY A 565 23.38 -18.22 19.23
C GLY A 565 22.74 -18.00 17.87
N MET A 566 22.97 -16.83 17.29
CA MET A 566 22.50 -16.50 15.95
C MET A 566 23.34 -17.27 14.92
N GLN A 567 22.72 -18.20 14.20
CA GLN A 567 23.37 -18.78 13.02
C GLN A 567 23.52 -17.67 11.99
N VAL A 568 24.78 -17.32 11.68
CA VAL A 568 25.11 -16.28 10.70
C VAL A 568 24.62 -16.75 9.33
N ALA A 569 24.01 -15.83 8.58
CA ALA A 569 23.54 -16.11 7.23
C ALA A 569 24.71 -16.56 6.35
N GLU A 570 24.51 -17.65 5.61
CA GLU A 570 25.47 -18.07 4.59
C GLU A 570 25.49 -17.00 3.46
N PRO A 571 26.66 -16.77 2.83
CA PRO A 571 26.77 -15.82 1.74
C PRO A 571 25.72 -16.04 0.66
N PHE A 572 25.14 -14.94 0.15
CA PHE A 572 24.13 -14.94 -0.92
C PHE A 572 22.78 -15.58 -0.58
N SER A 573 22.49 -15.90 0.69
CA SER A 573 21.18 -16.44 1.11
C SER A 573 20.01 -15.47 0.87
N ASP A 574 20.19 -14.17 1.15
CA ASP A 574 19.17 -13.15 0.87
C ASP A 574 18.97 -12.94 -0.63
N GLU A 575 20.03 -12.99 -1.44
CA GLU A 575 19.94 -12.93 -2.90
C GLU A 575 19.20 -14.13 -3.48
N ALA A 576 19.44 -15.34 -2.94
CA ALA A 576 18.74 -16.56 -3.36
C ALA A 576 17.24 -16.48 -3.04
N MET A 577 16.89 -15.96 -1.85
CA MET A 577 15.50 -15.70 -1.48
C MET A 577 14.88 -14.63 -2.38
N ALA A 578 15.57 -13.52 -2.66
CA ALA A 578 15.08 -12.44 -3.51
C ALA A 578 14.85 -12.90 -4.95
N PHE A 579 15.79 -13.68 -5.51
CA PHE A 579 15.67 -14.30 -6.83
C PHE A 579 14.43 -15.18 -6.91
N THR A 580 14.23 -16.05 -5.92
CA THR A 580 13.07 -16.95 -5.86
C THR A 580 11.76 -16.17 -5.72
N LYS A 581 11.71 -15.15 -4.85
CA LYS A 581 10.55 -14.26 -4.72
C LYS A 581 10.22 -13.57 -6.05
N GLU A 582 11.22 -13.01 -6.72
CA GLU A 582 11.00 -12.32 -8.00
C GLU A 582 10.51 -13.25 -9.10
N LEU A 583 11.00 -14.49 -9.12
CA LEU A 583 10.70 -15.45 -10.17
C LEU A 583 9.38 -16.19 -9.96
N VAL A 584 8.97 -16.51 -8.72
CA VAL A 584 7.81 -17.41 -8.52
C VAL A 584 6.74 -16.92 -7.54
N LEU A 585 6.97 -15.89 -6.72
CA LEU A 585 5.97 -15.45 -5.72
C LEU A 585 4.63 -15.11 -6.39
N GLN A 586 3.55 -15.71 -5.90
CA GLN A 586 2.18 -15.59 -6.40
C GLN A 586 1.96 -15.95 -7.88
N ARG A 587 2.91 -16.65 -8.49
CA ARG A 587 2.74 -17.21 -9.84
C ARG A 587 2.13 -18.60 -9.76
N GLU A 588 1.48 -18.97 -10.86
CA GLU A 588 1.05 -20.34 -11.10
C GLU A 588 2.28 -21.13 -11.54
N VAL A 589 2.51 -22.25 -10.86
CA VAL A 589 3.67 -23.13 -11.04
C VAL A 589 3.20 -24.57 -11.14
N GLU A 590 4.02 -25.44 -11.71
CA GLU A 590 3.81 -26.89 -11.69
C GLU A 590 4.81 -27.52 -10.72
N VAL A 591 4.34 -28.36 -9.81
CA VAL A 591 5.20 -29.06 -8.87
C VAL A 591 5.08 -30.57 -8.99
N GLU A 592 6.23 -31.24 -8.87
CA GLU A 592 6.35 -32.70 -8.82
C GLU A 592 6.86 -33.08 -7.43
N VAL A 593 6.06 -33.80 -6.65
CA VAL A 593 6.44 -34.22 -5.30
C VAL A 593 7.14 -35.58 -5.36
N GLU A 594 8.39 -35.65 -4.91
CA GLU A 594 9.16 -36.90 -4.86
C GLU A 594 9.14 -37.55 -3.48
N SER A 595 9.29 -36.76 -2.42
CA SER A 595 9.40 -37.27 -1.05
C SER A 595 8.96 -36.22 -0.02
N MET A 596 9.21 -36.47 1.27
CA MET A 596 9.00 -35.50 2.34
C MET A 596 10.08 -35.63 3.42
N ASP A 597 10.36 -34.54 4.13
CA ASP A 597 11.24 -34.55 5.29
C ASP A 597 10.51 -34.91 6.60
N LYS A 598 11.27 -35.02 7.70
CA LYS A 598 10.72 -35.33 9.04
C LYS A 598 9.81 -34.22 9.58
N ALA A 599 9.95 -32.99 9.09
CA ALA A 599 9.19 -31.82 9.50
C ALA A 599 7.90 -31.62 8.68
N GLY A 600 7.57 -32.55 7.78
CA GLY A 600 6.35 -32.47 6.98
C GLY A 600 6.47 -31.54 5.77
N ASN A 601 7.68 -31.16 5.35
CA ASN A 601 7.89 -30.44 4.11
C ASN A 601 8.01 -31.44 2.95
N PHE A 602 7.24 -31.25 1.89
CA PHE A 602 7.37 -32.04 0.67
C PHE A 602 8.61 -31.61 -0.09
N ILE A 603 9.32 -32.56 -0.69
CA ILE A 603 10.55 -32.34 -1.46
C ILE A 603 10.26 -32.69 -2.91
N GLY A 604 10.64 -31.83 -3.84
CA GLY A 604 10.34 -32.04 -5.24
C GLY A 604 10.83 -30.96 -6.19
N TRP A 605 10.36 -31.02 -7.44
CA TRP A 605 10.73 -30.09 -8.51
C TRP A 605 9.63 -29.06 -8.73
N LEU A 606 10.01 -27.80 -8.91
CA LEU A 606 9.08 -26.71 -9.22
C LEU A 606 9.42 -26.13 -10.60
N HIS A 607 8.40 -26.01 -11.44
CA HIS A 607 8.50 -25.47 -12.79
C HIS A 607 7.65 -24.21 -12.93
N ILE A 608 8.22 -23.20 -13.58
CA ILE A 608 7.54 -21.96 -13.96
C ILE A 608 7.83 -21.70 -15.44
N GLU A 609 6.79 -21.64 -16.27
CA GLU A 609 6.93 -21.35 -17.71
C GLU A 609 7.99 -22.24 -18.42
N GLY A 610 8.06 -23.52 -18.06
CA GLY A 610 9.04 -24.48 -18.59
C GLY A 610 10.43 -24.44 -17.95
N VAL A 611 10.69 -23.50 -17.05
CA VAL A 611 11.96 -23.38 -16.31
C VAL A 611 11.87 -24.11 -14.98
N ASN A 612 12.82 -25.01 -14.71
CA ASN A 612 12.95 -25.67 -13.40
C ASN A 612 13.68 -24.74 -12.41
N LEU A 613 13.06 -24.45 -11.27
CA LEU A 613 13.60 -23.48 -10.30
C LEU A 613 14.90 -23.95 -9.65
N SER A 614 15.08 -25.25 -9.41
CA SER A 614 16.35 -25.80 -8.89
C SER A 614 17.49 -25.53 -9.87
N VAL A 615 17.25 -25.75 -11.17
CA VAL A 615 18.21 -25.48 -12.24
C VAL A 615 18.52 -23.98 -12.31
N ALA A 616 17.50 -23.13 -12.31
CA ALA A 616 17.67 -21.68 -12.39
C ALA A 616 18.52 -21.12 -11.22
N LEU A 617 18.35 -21.63 -10.00
CA LEU A 617 19.15 -21.23 -8.85
C LEU A 617 20.63 -21.63 -9.01
N VAL A 618 20.91 -22.83 -9.53
CA VAL A 618 22.28 -23.31 -9.79
C VAL A 618 22.94 -22.52 -10.92
N GLU A 619 22.23 -22.29 -12.03
CA GLU A 619 22.73 -21.51 -13.16
C GLU A 619 23.07 -20.06 -12.78
N ASN A 620 22.33 -19.47 -11.83
CA ASN A 620 22.56 -18.11 -11.33
C ASN A 620 23.57 -18.03 -10.18
N ALA A 621 24.29 -19.11 -9.89
CA ALA A 621 25.26 -19.21 -8.79
C ALA A 621 24.65 -18.92 -7.40
N LEU A 622 23.40 -19.31 -7.18
CA LEU A 622 22.66 -19.08 -5.94
C LEU A 622 22.37 -20.39 -5.17
N SER A 623 22.77 -21.54 -5.70
CA SER A 623 22.70 -22.85 -5.04
C SER A 623 23.72 -23.82 -5.63
N LYS A 624 24.04 -24.89 -4.89
CA LYS A 624 24.93 -25.98 -5.32
C LYS A 624 24.12 -27.23 -5.64
N VAL A 625 24.64 -28.11 -6.47
CA VAL A 625 24.04 -29.42 -6.74
C VAL A 625 24.24 -30.32 -5.53
N HIS A 626 23.16 -30.95 -5.09
CA HIS A 626 23.19 -31.91 -3.98
C HIS A 626 23.20 -33.34 -4.54
N PHE A 627 23.85 -34.27 -3.84
CA PHE A 627 24.01 -35.68 -4.29
C PHE A 627 22.66 -36.39 -4.56
N THR A 628 21.56 -35.92 -3.95
CA THR A 628 20.22 -36.47 -4.23
C THR A 628 19.77 -36.24 -5.68
N ALA A 629 20.39 -35.31 -6.40
CA ALA A 629 20.12 -35.08 -7.81
C ALA A 629 20.61 -36.23 -8.72
N GLU A 630 21.57 -37.06 -8.31
CA GLU A 630 22.21 -38.08 -9.17
C GLU A 630 21.23 -39.08 -9.79
N ARG A 631 20.12 -39.35 -9.11
CA ARG A 631 19.08 -40.29 -9.57
C ARG A 631 17.95 -39.61 -10.33
N SER A 632 18.00 -38.29 -10.48
CA SER A 632 16.99 -37.48 -11.16
C SER A 632 17.29 -37.34 -12.65
N SER A 633 16.24 -37.21 -13.46
CA SER A 633 16.33 -36.83 -14.87
C SER A 633 16.96 -35.44 -15.08
N TYR A 634 16.95 -34.58 -14.06
CA TYR A 634 17.52 -33.23 -14.11
C TYR A 634 19.02 -33.17 -13.79
N TYR A 635 19.66 -34.29 -13.41
CA TYR A 635 21.06 -34.32 -12.97
C TYR A 635 22.01 -33.68 -13.98
N LYS A 636 21.92 -34.08 -15.25
CA LYS A 636 22.80 -33.59 -16.31
C LYS A 636 22.70 -32.07 -16.48
N THR A 637 21.49 -31.52 -16.42
CA THR A 637 21.26 -30.09 -16.55
C THR A 637 21.76 -29.32 -15.32
N LEU A 638 21.55 -29.87 -14.12
CA LEU A 638 22.05 -29.29 -12.86
C LEU A 638 23.58 -29.23 -12.83
N VAL A 639 24.26 -30.32 -13.17
CA VAL A 639 25.73 -30.37 -13.23
C VAL A 639 26.27 -29.40 -14.27
N SER A 640 25.69 -29.39 -15.48
CA SER A 640 26.09 -28.44 -16.53
C SER A 640 25.89 -26.98 -16.11
N GLY A 641 24.79 -26.67 -15.42
CA GLY A 641 24.52 -25.34 -14.89
C GLY A 641 25.51 -24.94 -13.79
N GLU A 642 25.93 -25.88 -12.94
CA GLU A 642 26.90 -25.66 -11.88
C GLU A 642 28.32 -25.46 -12.42
N GLU A 643 28.74 -26.27 -13.40
CA GLU A 643 30.03 -26.10 -14.07
C GLU A 643 30.11 -24.72 -14.74
N ALA A 644 29.03 -24.30 -15.42
CA ALA A 644 28.97 -22.99 -16.06
C ALA A 644 29.05 -21.84 -15.05
N SER A 645 28.35 -21.92 -13.91
CA SER A 645 28.39 -20.87 -12.88
C SER A 645 29.70 -20.85 -12.10
N ARG A 646 30.35 -22.01 -11.94
CA ARG A 646 31.69 -22.14 -11.35
C ARG A 646 32.78 -21.54 -12.25
N LEU A 647 32.72 -21.78 -13.55
CA LEU A 647 33.64 -21.19 -14.55
C LEU A 647 33.60 -19.66 -14.55
N ARG A 648 32.43 -19.07 -14.33
CA ARG A 648 32.28 -17.61 -14.23
C ARG A 648 32.78 -17.03 -12.90
N LYS A 649 33.01 -17.86 -11.89
CA LYS A 649 33.36 -17.44 -10.52
C LYS A 649 32.38 -16.38 -9.99
N ASP A 650 31.09 -16.60 -10.19
CA ASP A 650 30.05 -15.69 -9.73
C ASP A 650 29.56 -16.10 -8.33
N LYS A 651 29.24 -15.10 -7.48
CA LYS A 651 28.52 -15.25 -6.20
C LYS A 651 29.07 -16.34 -5.28
N ILE A 652 28.34 -17.44 -5.06
CA ILE A 652 28.77 -18.55 -4.19
C ILE A 652 30.08 -19.20 -4.67
N TRP A 653 30.46 -18.96 -5.94
CA TRP A 653 31.70 -19.41 -6.56
C TRP A 653 32.76 -18.31 -6.68
N ALA A 654 32.53 -17.09 -6.18
CA ALA A 654 33.46 -15.95 -6.30
C ALA A 654 34.85 -16.25 -5.72
N ASN A 655 34.89 -17.01 -4.63
CA ASN A 655 36.13 -17.44 -3.96
C ASN A 655 36.42 -18.92 -4.21
N TYR A 656 35.85 -19.52 -5.27
CA TYR A 656 36.09 -20.92 -5.58
C TYR A 656 37.45 -21.07 -6.27
N GLU A 657 38.39 -21.68 -5.55
CA GLU A 657 39.64 -22.18 -6.10
C GLU A 657 39.48 -23.67 -6.41
N GLU A 658 39.72 -24.03 -7.67
CA GLU A 658 39.73 -25.41 -8.12
C GLU A 658 40.88 -26.13 -7.41
N LYS A 659 40.56 -27.11 -6.54
CA LYS A 659 41.59 -27.88 -5.85
C LYS A 659 42.36 -28.74 -6.87
N LYS A 660 43.44 -28.20 -7.43
CA LYS A 660 44.67 -28.97 -7.57
C LYS A 660 45.29 -29.06 -6.18
N VAL A 661 45.76 -30.26 -5.84
CA VAL A 661 46.55 -30.49 -4.63
C VAL A 661 47.74 -29.54 -4.68
N GLU A 662 47.71 -28.47 -3.88
CA GLU A 662 48.84 -27.81 -3.24
C GLU A 662 48.35 -26.60 -2.41
N GLU A 663 48.86 -26.49 -1.19
CA GLU A 663 48.46 -25.56 -0.14
C GLU A 663 49.00 -24.14 -0.37
N VAL A 664 48.16 -23.10 -0.28
CA VAL A 664 48.56 -21.81 0.31
C VAL A 664 47.33 -21.11 0.93
N VAL A 665 47.33 -20.90 2.24
CA VAL A 665 46.34 -20.09 2.97
C VAL A 665 46.82 -18.63 3.01
N HIS A 666 45.97 -17.68 2.62
CA HIS A 666 46.20 -16.24 2.73
C HIS A 666 45.90 -15.74 4.16
N VAL A 667 46.79 -14.91 4.71
CA VAL A 667 46.79 -14.43 6.10
C VAL A 667 46.18 -13.02 6.18
N MET A 668 45.23 -12.82 7.09
CA MET A 668 44.71 -11.50 7.52
C MET A 668 45.51 -10.95 8.72
N GLU A 669 45.56 -9.62 8.83
CA GLU A 669 46.45 -8.81 9.68
C GLU A 669 46.42 -9.08 11.21
N GLU A 670 47.52 -8.64 11.81
CA GLU A 670 48.13 -9.00 13.09
C GLU A 670 47.36 -8.56 14.36
N LYS A 671 47.10 -9.52 15.25
CA LYS A 671 46.91 -9.29 16.70
C LYS A 671 47.96 -10.07 17.48
N GLU A 672 48.55 -9.46 18.51
CA GLU A 672 49.43 -10.16 19.46
C GLU A 672 48.71 -11.34 20.12
N ARG A 673 49.44 -12.43 20.42
CA ARG A 673 48.90 -13.65 21.05
C ARG A 673 48.17 -13.29 22.35
N THR A 674 46.88 -13.58 22.39
CA THR A 674 46.07 -13.50 23.60
C THR A 674 45.96 -14.90 24.20
N ALA A 675 46.72 -15.17 25.27
CA ALA A 675 46.64 -16.46 25.97
C ALA A 675 45.49 -16.40 26.99
N ASN A 676 44.36 -17.02 26.64
CA ASN A 676 43.16 -17.11 27.46
C ASN A 676 42.91 -18.57 27.83
N TYR A 677 43.66 -19.04 28.81
CA TYR A 677 43.48 -20.38 29.34
C TYR A 677 42.16 -20.51 30.10
N ARG A 678 41.36 -21.50 29.72
CA ARG A 678 40.15 -21.90 30.45
C ARG A 678 40.26 -23.33 30.97
N ALA A 679 39.59 -23.61 32.08
CA ALA A 679 39.55 -24.94 32.66
C ALA A 679 38.66 -25.86 31.83
N VAL A 680 39.20 -26.99 31.40
CA VAL A 680 38.48 -28.03 30.67
C VAL A 680 38.77 -29.40 31.27
N TYR A 681 37.84 -30.33 31.11
CA TYR A 681 38.02 -31.72 31.53
C TYR A 681 38.24 -32.58 30.28
N VAL A 682 39.38 -33.25 30.16
CA VAL A 682 39.72 -34.09 28.99
C VAL A 682 39.05 -35.45 29.17
N THR A 683 38.13 -35.81 28.27
CA THR A 683 37.32 -37.03 28.39
C THR A 683 37.84 -38.17 27.55
N GLU A 684 38.30 -37.89 26.33
CA GLU A 684 38.70 -38.93 25.37
C GLU A 684 39.93 -38.49 24.58
N ILE A 685 40.85 -39.42 24.33
CA ILE A 685 41.99 -39.24 23.44
C ILE A 685 41.90 -40.30 22.35
N THR A 686 42.05 -39.87 21.10
CA THR A 686 41.91 -40.72 19.92
C THR A 686 43.28 -41.18 19.42
N ASP A 687 43.29 -42.30 18.69
CA ASP A 687 44.49 -42.87 18.06
C ASP A 687 45.18 -41.93 17.06
N THR A 688 44.50 -40.86 16.64
CA THR A 688 45.02 -39.83 15.73
C THR A 688 45.51 -38.57 16.45
N MET A 689 45.74 -38.64 17.77
CA MET A 689 46.14 -37.52 18.62
C MET A 689 45.15 -36.33 18.63
N HIS A 690 43.89 -36.56 18.27
CA HIS A 690 42.80 -35.65 18.62
C HIS A 690 42.29 -36.02 20.02
N PHE A 691 41.70 -35.07 20.72
CA PHE A 691 41.11 -35.31 22.03
C PHE A 691 39.82 -34.50 22.20
N TYR A 692 38.95 -34.97 23.08
CA TYR A 692 37.69 -34.31 23.41
C TYR A 692 37.74 -33.75 24.82
N THR A 693 37.14 -32.57 24.99
CA THR A 693 37.06 -31.92 26.30
C THR A 693 35.65 -31.42 26.58
N GLN A 694 35.30 -31.37 27.87
CA GLN A 694 34.13 -30.68 28.40
C GLN A 694 34.53 -29.36 29.06
N ASP A 695 33.65 -28.36 29.01
CA ASP A 695 33.84 -27.09 29.72
C ASP A 695 33.44 -27.25 31.19
N VAL A 696 34.39 -27.01 32.11
CA VAL A 696 34.19 -27.19 33.57
C VAL A 696 33.06 -26.32 34.09
N GLU A 697 32.84 -25.14 33.52
CA GLU A 697 31.75 -24.23 33.94
C GLU A 697 30.35 -24.83 33.72
N THR A 698 30.23 -25.71 32.73
CA THR A 698 28.96 -26.34 32.35
C THR A 698 28.80 -27.76 32.89
N GLY A 699 29.79 -28.28 33.64
CA GLY A 699 29.79 -29.64 34.18
C GLY A 699 28.56 -29.96 35.03
N THR A 700 28.19 -29.07 35.95
CA THR A 700 27.00 -29.24 36.82
C THR A 700 25.69 -29.31 36.03
N GLN A 701 25.60 -28.63 34.88
CA GLN A 701 24.42 -28.69 34.03
C GLN A 701 24.31 -30.05 33.33
N LEU A 702 25.45 -30.61 32.89
CA LEU A 702 25.50 -31.95 32.32
C LEU A 702 25.16 -33.02 33.36
N GLU A 703 25.70 -32.91 34.58
CA GLU A 703 25.39 -33.82 35.68
C GLU A 703 23.89 -33.85 35.99
N ASN A 704 23.28 -32.68 36.18
CA ASN A 704 21.84 -32.55 36.43
C ASN A 704 21.00 -33.11 35.27
N LEU A 705 21.43 -32.87 34.02
CA LEU A 705 20.76 -33.39 32.83
C LEU A 705 20.81 -34.93 32.81
N MET A 706 21.98 -35.51 33.07
CA MET A 706 22.19 -36.96 33.07
C MET A 706 21.40 -37.63 34.21
N GLU A 707 21.42 -37.07 35.42
CA GLU A 707 20.65 -37.57 36.56
C GLU A 707 19.13 -37.57 36.26
N THR A 708 18.61 -36.44 35.77
CA THR A 708 17.18 -36.31 35.43
C THR A 708 16.79 -37.25 34.29
N MET A 709 17.61 -37.33 33.24
CA MET A 709 17.37 -38.20 32.09
C MET A 709 17.37 -39.67 32.49
N ARG A 710 18.34 -40.11 33.29
CA ARG A 710 18.42 -41.49 33.77
C ARG A 710 17.25 -41.85 34.69
N ALA A 711 16.84 -40.93 35.57
CA ALA A 711 15.65 -41.13 36.41
C ALA A 711 14.36 -41.28 35.58
N GLU A 712 14.18 -40.47 34.52
CA GLU A 712 13.03 -40.58 33.62
C GLU A 712 13.04 -41.89 32.83
N ILE A 713 14.21 -42.29 32.32
CA ILE A 713 14.39 -43.57 31.61
C ILE A 713 14.15 -44.76 32.53
N ALA A 714 14.58 -44.70 33.80
CA ALA A 714 14.33 -45.76 34.78
C ALA A 714 12.84 -45.87 35.12
N ALA A 715 12.12 -44.74 35.21
CA ALA A 715 10.67 -44.71 35.42
C ALA A 715 9.89 -45.19 34.19
N GLN A 716 10.40 -44.95 32.98
CA GLN A 716 9.79 -45.33 31.71
C GLN A 716 10.83 -45.96 30.77
N PRO A 717 11.14 -47.26 30.94
CA PRO A 717 12.14 -47.93 30.13
C PRO A 717 11.76 -47.92 28.64
N PRO A 718 12.71 -47.62 27.74
CA PRO A 718 12.45 -47.62 26.31
C PRO A 718 12.13 -49.03 25.81
N VAL A 719 11.15 -49.14 24.90
CA VAL A 719 10.76 -50.41 24.29
C VAL A 719 11.87 -50.86 23.33
N GLU A 720 12.48 -52.01 23.60
CA GLU A 720 13.55 -52.57 22.78
C GLU A 720 13.11 -52.74 21.31
N GLY A 721 13.96 -52.32 20.37
CA GLY A 721 13.71 -52.46 18.93
C GLY A 721 12.70 -51.47 18.34
N SER A 722 12.04 -50.64 19.15
CA SER A 722 11.08 -49.62 18.68
C SER A 722 11.77 -48.43 17.99
N TYR A 723 13.07 -48.23 18.23
CA TYR A 723 13.86 -47.16 17.64
C TYR A 723 14.57 -47.59 16.36
N ALA A 724 14.11 -47.04 15.23
CA ALA A 724 14.76 -47.22 13.92
C ALA A 724 15.88 -46.20 13.70
N ALA A 725 17.09 -46.52 14.17
CA ALA A 725 18.28 -45.67 14.03
C ALA A 725 18.59 -45.31 12.57
N ARG A 726 18.92 -44.04 12.32
CA ARG A 726 19.41 -43.55 11.00
C ARG A 726 20.65 -42.68 11.20
N ARG A 727 21.57 -42.72 10.24
CA ARG A 727 22.76 -41.87 10.23
C ARG A 727 22.38 -40.40 10.41
N GLY A 728 23.00 -39.74 11.38
CA GLY A 728 22.76 -38.35 11.75
C GLY A 728 21.71 -38.14 12.84
N ASP A 729 20.96 -39.16 13.24
CA ASP A 729 19.95 -39.01 14.30
C ASP A 729 20.60 -38.85 15.68
N TYR A 730 20.07 -37.91 16.47
CA TYR A 730 20.34 -37.85 17.90
C TYR A 730 19.45 -38.85 18.62
N CYS A 731 20.04 -39.60 19.54
CA CYS A 731 19.41 -40.65 20.32
C CYS A 731 19.95 -40.63 21.74
N ILE A 732 19.39 -41.49 22.58
CA ILE A 732 20.08 -41.95 23.78
C ILE A 732 20.63 -43.35 23.50
N ALA A 733 21.83 -43.63 23.99
CA ALA A 733 22.50 -44.91 23.85
C ALA A 733 22.92 -45.42 25.23
N ASN A 734 22.70 -46.71 25.48
CA ASN A 734 23.13 -47.37 26.71
C ASN A 734 24.59 -47.82 26.54
N PHE A 735 25.50 -47.18 27.26
CA PHE A 735 26.94 -47.42 27.14
C PHE A 735 27.31 -48.78 27.73
N SER A 736 28.05 -49.62 26.99
CA SER A 736 28.28 -51.01 27.44
C SER A 736 29.20 -51.15 28.66
N ALA A 737 30.04 -50.15 28.93
CA ALA A 737 31.02 -50.22 30.02
C ALA A 737 30.38 -50.05 31.40
N ASP A 738 29.34 -49.23 31.54
CA ASP A 738 28.67 -48.92 32.81
C ASP A 738 27.17 -49.24 32.83
N GLY A 739 26.56 -49.52 31.67
CA GLY A 739 25.12 -49.79 31.57
C GLY A 739 24.24 -48.56 31.71
N GLU A 740 24.80 -47.35 31.68
CA GLU A 740 24.06 -46.10 31.83
C GLU A 740 23.65 -45.51 30.48
N TRP A 741 22.59 -44.68 30.50
CA TRP A 741 22.11 -44.00 29.29
C TRP A 741 22.77 -42.63 29.13
N TYR A 742 23.20 -42.37 27.89
CA TYR A 742 23.89 -41.14 27.48
C TYR A 742 23.29 -40.58 26.20
N ARG A 743 23.42 -39.27 25.98
CA ARG A 743 23.06 -38.67 24.70
C ARG A 743 24.11 -39.04 23.65
N ALA A 744 23.64 -39.46 22.49
CA ALA A 744 24.49 -39.90 21.40
C ALA A 744 23.97 -39.43 20.05
N ARG A 745 24.83 -39.54 19.04
CA ARG A 745 24.50 -39.34 17.63
C ARG A 745 24.89 -40.58 16.85
N VAL A 746 23.99 -41.05 15.99
CA VAL A 746 24.26 -42.18 15.11
C VAL A 746 25.18 -41.74 13.97
N GLU A 747 26.39 -42.28 13.89
CA GLU A 747 27.35 -41.95 12.83
C GLU A 747 27.20 -42.87 11.61
N LYS A 748 26.86 -44.15 11.83
CA LYS A 748 26.69 -45.17 10.79
C LYS A 748 25.80 -46.30 11.27
N VAL A 749 24.91 -46.79 10.42
CA VAL A 749 24.09 -47.99 10.68
C VAL A 749 24.58 -49.09 9.74
N GLN A 750 25.33 -50.06 10.27
CA GLN A 750 25.81 -51.21 9.47
C GLN A 750 24.75 -52.31 9.41
N SER A 751 24.09 -52.58 10.53
CA SER A 751 22.95 -53.50 10.66
C SER A 751 22.20 -53.17 11.97
N PRO A 752 21.00 -53.72 12.22
CA PRO A 752 20.33 -53.57 13.51
C PRO A 752 21.18 -54.01 14.71
N ALA A 753 22.11 -54.97 14.52
CA ALA A 753 23.02 -55.42 15.57
C ALA A 753 24.30 -54.57 15.69
N LYS A 754 24.60 -53.70 14.72
CA LYS A 754 25.84 -52.90 14.66
C LYS A 754 25.55 -51.47 14.22
N VAL A 755 25.32 -50.60 15.20
CA VAL A 755 25.10 -49.17 15.02
C VAL A 755 26.26 -48.42 15.66
N HIS A 756 27.00 -47.65 14.86
CA HIS A 756 28.07 -46.78 15.33
C HIS A 756 27.45 -45.51 15.92
N VAL A 757 27.74 -45.26 17.18
CA VAL A 757 27.30 -44.07 17.91
C VAL A 757 28.49 -43.26 18.41
N PHE A 758 28.30 -41.95 18.45
CA PHE A 758 29.21 -40.98 19.04
C PHE A 758 28.50 -40.34 20.25
N TYR A 759 29.09 -40.47 21.44
CA TYR A 759 28.56 -39.91 22.67
C TYR A 759 28.83 -38.41 22.71
N ILE A 760 27.80 -37.61 22.42
CA ILE A 760 27.95 -36.19 22.08
C ILE A 760 28.45 -35.33 23.24
N ASP A 761 28.36 -35.86 24.46
CA ASP A 761 28.80 -35.18 25.68
C ASP A 761 30.20 -35.61 26.13
N TYR A 762 30.74 -36.72 25.63
CA TYR A 762 32.01 -37.30 26.12
C TYR A 762 33.05 -37.53 25.01
N GLY A 763 32.65 -37.61 23.74
CA GLY A 763 33.57 -37.71 22.60
C GLY A 763 33.97 -39.14 22.19
N ASN A 764 33.74 -40.13 23.04
CA ASN A 764 34.00 -41.53 22.74
C ASN A 764 32.96 -42.11 21.75
N ARG A 765 33.34 -43.20 21.08
CA ARG A 765 32.53 -43.91 20.08
C ARG A 765 32.33 -45.36 20.47
N GLU A 766 31.21 -45.93 20.04
CA GLU A 766 30.90 -47.33 20.30
C GLU A 766 30.06 -47.93 19.16
N ILE A 767 30.15 -49.25 19.00
CA ILE A 767 29.24 -50.03 18.15
C ILE A 767 28.27 -50.78 19.06
N VAL A 768 27.00 -50.38 19.06
CA VAL A 768 25.94 -50.99 19.87
C VAL A 768 24.82 -51.55 19.00
N PRO A 769 24.08 -52.59 19.46
CA PRO A 769 22.84 -53.01 18.82
C PRO A 769 21.75 -51.95 18.99
N SER A 770 20.78 -51.91 18.07
CA SER A 770 19.64 -50.99 18.11
C SER A 770 18.75 -51.17 19.33
N THR A 771 18.83 -52.31 20.02
CA THR A 771 18.14 -52.56 21.30
C THR A 771 18.69 -51.71 22.44
N ARG A 772 19.93 -51.22 22.34
CA ARG A 772 20.57 -50.30 23.29
C ARG A 772 20.42 -48.84 22.89
N LEU A 773 19.54 -48.54 21.94
CA LEU A 773 19.28 -47.21 21.44
C LEU A 773 17.81 -46.85 21.63
N ALA A 774 17.54 -45.60 22.00
CA ALA A 774 16.19 -45.08 22.09
C ALA A 774 16.09 -43.63 21.62
N VAL A 775 14.87 -43.19 21.34
CA VAL A 775 14.60 -41.80 20.97
C VAL A 775 14.99 -40.90 22.14
N ILE A 776 15.74 -39.84 21.87
CA ILE A 776 16.04 -38.82 22.87
C ILE A 776 14.75 -38.05 23.22
N PRO A 777 14.33 -38.02 24.50
CA PRO A 777 13.18 -37.22 24.90
C PRO A 777 13.43 -35.73 24.62
N PRO A 778 12.42 -34.94 24.16
CA PRO A 778 12.62 -33.54 23.80
C PRO A 778 13.23 -32.69 24.92
N ALA A 779 12.91 -33.01 26.17
CA ALA A 779 13.43 -32.34 27.36
C ALA A 779 14.96 -32.44 27.48
N PHE A 780 15.59 -33.50 26.97
CA PHE A 780 17.04 -33.72 27.05
C PHE A 780 17.77 -33.47 25.73
N SER A 781 17.05 -33.00 24.71
CA SER A 781 17.61 -32.77 23.37
C SER A 781 18.72 -31.71 23.39
N ILE A 782 19.50 -31.66 22.30
CA ILE A 782 20.54 -30.65 22.08
C ILE A 782 20.02 -29.19 22.08
N ARG A 783 18.70 -28.98 22.12
CA ARG A 783 18.08 -27.64 22.27
C ARG A 783 18.01 -27.18 23.72
N THR A 784 17.98 -28.12 24.67
CA THR A 784 17.93 -27.82 26.11
C THR A 784 19.34 -27.59 26.66
N LEU A 785 20.27 -28.49 26.32
CA LEU A 785 21.70 -28.36 26.63
C LEU A 785 22.49 -28.73 25.38
N ALA A 786 23.47 -27.92 24.98
CA ALA A 786 24.32 -28.21 23.83
C ALA A 786 25.10 -29.52 24.02
N ALA A 787 25.68 -30.06 22.94
CA ALA A 787 26.62 -31.17 23.04
C ALA A 787 27.86 -30.71 23.82
N GLN A 788 28.23 -31.45 24.86
CA GLN A 788 29.25 -31.00 25.82
C GLN A 788 30.69 -31.38 25.44
N ALA A 789 30.89 -32.34 24.53
CA ALA A 789 32.23 -32.69 24.05
C ALA A 789 32.63 -31.82 22.85
N THR A 790 33.79 -31.18 22.95
CA THR A 790 34.43 -30.46 21.84
C THR A 790 35.74 -31.12 21.45
N GLU A 791 35.92 -31.37 20.16
CA GLU A 791 37.14 -31.96 19.60
C GLU A 791 38.24 -30.90 19.42
N TYR A 792 39.48 -31.26 19.75
CA TYR A 792 40.68 -30.45 19.57
C TYR A 792 41.87 -31.30 19.13
N THR A 793 42.91 -30.63 18.63
CA THR A 793 44.23 -31.21 18.40
C THR A 793 45.33 -30.27 18.92
N PHE A 794 46.54 -30.79 19.13
CA PHE A 794 47.65 -30.00 19.65
C PHE A 794 48.18 -29.02 18.60
N ALA A 795 48.47 -27.80 19.02
CA ALA A 795 49.18 -26.81 18.23
C ALA A 795 50.70 -27.09 18.24
N TYR A 796 51.38 -26.68 17.17
CA TYR A 796 52.85 -26.64 17.06
C TYR A 796 53.60 -27.97 17.15
N ILE A 797 52.89 -29.11 17.14
CA ILE A 797 53.50 -30.44 17.07
C ILE A 797 53.00 -31.19 15.84
N GLN A 798 53.87 -31.99 15.23
CA GLN A 798 53.53 -32.87 14.13
C GLN A 798 53.12 -34.23 14.69
N VAL A 799 51.95 -34.72 14.25
CA VAL A 799 51.49 -36.07 14.55
C VAL A 799 52.44 -37.08 13.88
N PRO A 800 53.01 -38.05 14.62
CA PRO A 800 53.86 -39.06 14.02
C PRO A 800 53.13 -39.85 12.93
N GLN A 801 53.78 -40.01 11.77
CA GLN A 801 53.25 -40.80 10.66
C GLN A 801 53.38 -42.30 10.92
N ASP A 802 54.46 -42.69 11.61
CA ASP A 802 54.70 -44.06 12.07
C ASP A 802 53.66 -44.46 13.12
N GLU A 803 53.03 -45.62 12.94
CA GLU A 803 51.90 -46.06 13.78
C GLU A 803 52.36 -46.40 15.20
N ASP A 804 53.52 -47.04 15.36
CA ASP A 804 54.07 -47.41 16.67
C ASP A 804 54.46 -46.16 17.46
N ALA A 805 55.16 -45.20 16.82
CA ALA A 805 55.51 -43.94 17.45
C ALA A 805 54.27 -43.12 17.84
N ARG A 806 53.21 -43.14 17.01
CA ARG A 806 51.95 -42.46 17.34
C ARG A 806 51.25 -43.13 18.52
N ALA A 807 51.24 -44.46 18.59
CA ALA A 807 50.67 -45.21 19.70
C ALA A 807 51.39 -44.88 21.02
N ASP A 808 52.72 -44.85 21.04
CA ASP A 808 53.50 -44.48 22.24
C ASP A 808 53.14 -43.08 22.77
N VAL A 809 52.91 -42.12 21.85
CA VAL A 809 52.50 -40.74 22.21
C VAL A 809 51.09 -40.71 22.76
N VAL A 810 50.16 -41.43 22.13
CA VAL A 810 48.77 -41.54 22.60
C VAL A 810 48.74 -42.18 23.98
N ASP A 811 49.51 -43.23 24.24
CA ASP A 811 49.61 -43.88 25.55
C ASP A 811 50.16 -42.94 26.63
N SER A 812 51.13 -42.09 26.30
CA SER A 812 51.60 -41.05 27.23
C SER A 812 50.50 -40.03 27.51
N LEU A 813 49.82 -39.52 26.48
CA LEU A 813 48.73 -38.57 26.64
C LEU A 813 47.57 -39.15 27.46
N VAL A 814 47.21 -40.41 27.22
CA VAL A 814 46.16 -41.13 27.98
C VAL A 814 46.54 -41.20 29.46
N ARG A 815 47.79 -41.58 29.76
CA ARG A 815 48.31 -41.66 31.13
C ARG A 815 48.38 -40.30 31.83
N ASP A 816 48.72 -39.24 31.09
CA ASP A 816 49.04 -37.94 31.68
C ASP A 816 47.83 -37.00 31.77
N ILE A 817 46.89 -37.05 30.82
CA ILE A 817 45.79 -36.06 30.74
C ILE A 817 44.38 -36.64 30.61
N GLN A 818 44.17 -37.89 30.19
CA GLN A 818 42.80 -38.41 30.05
C GLN A 818 42.12 -38.52 31.41
N ASN A 819 40.84 -38.10 31.48
CA ASN A 819 40.06 -38.02 32.71
C ASN A 819 40.67 -37.09 33.78
N THR A 820 41.36 -36.04 33.35
CA THR A 820 41.88 -35.00 34.24
C THR A 820 41.43 -33.61 33.81
N GLN A 821 41.47 -32.66 34.76
CA GLN A 821 41.26 -31.26 34.45
C GLN A 821 42.57 -30.64 33.93
N CYS A 822 42.49 -29.91 32.83
CA CYS A 822 43.60 -29.18 32.22
C CYS A 822 43.19 -27.73 31.94
N LEU A 823 44.18 -26.89 31.62
CA LEU A 823 43.95 -25.53 31.15
C LEU A 823 44.18 -25.49 29.64
N LEU A 824 43.15 -25.11 28.87
CA LEU A 824 43.17 -25.10 27.41
C LEU A 824 43.17 -23.65 26.89
N ASN A 825 44.09 -23.36 25.96
CA ASN A 825 44.10 -22.13 25.18
C ASN A 825 43.96 -22.44 23.69
N VAL A 826 43.00 -21.82 23.01
CA VAL A 826 42.85 -21.97 21.56
C VAL A 826 43.87 -21.07 20.86
N GLU A 827 44.76 -21.67 20.07
CA GLU A 827 45.83 -20.95 19.39
C GLU A 827 45.39 -20.48 18.00
N HIS A 828 44.84 -21.40 17.20
CA HIS A 828 44.27 -21.07 15.89
C HIS A 828 43.20 -22.09 15.47
N SER A 829 42.33 -21.68 14.55
CA SER A 829 41.37 -22.61 13.92
C SER A 829 42.11 -23.58 12.99
N GLY A 830 41.73 -24.85 12.99
CA GLY A 830 42.18 -25.85 12.03
C GLY A 830 41.08 -26.19 11.00
N VAL A 831 41.42 -27.03 10.01
CA VAL A 831 40.48 -27.46 8.96
C VAL A 831 39.40 -28.39 9.52
N THR A 832 39.75 -29.22 10.51
CA THR A 832 38.87 -30.22 11.13
C THR A 832 38.39 -29.80 12.51
N CYS A 833 39.32 -29.41 13.39
CA CYS A 833 39.05 -28.91 14.74
C CYS A 833 40.07 -27.82 15.11
N PRO A 834 39.84 -27.00 16.15
CA PRO A 834 40.80 -25.99 16.58
C PRO A 834 42.10 -26.62 17.12
N HIS A 835 43.23 -25.95 16.86
CA HIS A 835 44.53 -26.32 17.41
C HIS A 835 44.77 -25.54 18.71
N VAL A 836 45.22 -26.24 19.74
CA VAL A 836 45.28 -25.70 21.10
C VAL A 836 46.59 -26.02 21.80
N THR A 837 46.95 -25.22 22.81
CA THR A 837 47.94 -25.60 23.82
C THR A 837 47.21 -26.01 25.10
N LEU A 838 47.62 -27.13 25.68
CA LEU A 838 47.14 -27.61 26.96
C LEU A 838 48.22 -27.44 28.03
N GLN A 839 47.80 -27.05 29.23
CA GLN A 839 48.64 -27.05 30.42
C GLN A 839 48.07 -27.97 31.48
N PHE A 840 48.96 -28.65 32.21
CA PHE A 840 48.59 -29.37 33.43
C PHE A 840 48.02 -28.39 34.45
N ALA A 841 46.93 -28.76 35.14
CA ALA A 841 46.27 -27.86 36.10
C ALA A 841 47.20 -27.42 37.24
N ASP A 842 48.07 -28.32 37.71
CA ASP A 842 48.93 -28.10 38.87
C ASP A 842 50.24 -27.39 38.50
N SER A 843 51.05 -27.98 37.62
CA SER A 843 52.37 -27.43 37.26
C SER A 843 52.30 -26.28 36.26
N LYS A 844 51.20 -26.16 35.53
CA LYS A 844 51.01 -25.25 34.38
C LYS A 844 52.03 -25.45 33.25
N ASP A 845 52.73 -26.59 33.24
CA ASP A 845 53.61 -26.97 32.14
C ASP A 845 52.78 -27.30 30.90
N ASP A 846 53.30 -26.93 29.73
CA ASP A 846 52.67 -27.20 28.44
C ASP A 846 52.84 -28.67 28.06
N VAL A 847 51.72 -29.37 27.88
CA VAL A 847 51.65 -30.80 27.60
C VAL A 847 52.32 -31.13 26.25
N GLY A 848 52.04 -30.34 25.21
CA GLY A 848 52.65 -30.53 23.89
C GLY A 848 54.16 -30.29 23.90
N LEU A 849 54.62 -29.32 24.71
CA LEU A 849 56.04 -29.06 24.91
C LEU A 849 56.73 -30.21 25.65
N SER A 850 56.08 -30.83 26.63
CA SER A 850 56.62 -32.00 27.33
C SER A 850 56.84 -33.17 26.38
N LEU A 851 55.90 -33.44 25.46
CA LEU A 851 56.07 -34.45 24.40
C LEU A 851 57.30 -34.17 23.51
N VAL A 852 57.55 -32.89 23.18
CA VAL A 852 58.74 -32.48 22.43
C VAL A 852 60.02 -32.65 23.24
N LYS A 853 60.01 -32.31 24.54
CA LYS A 853 61.16 -32.50 25.45
C LYS A 853 61.52 -33.98 25.62
N GLU A 854 60.54 -34.85 25.58
CA GLU A 854 60.69 -36.30 25.65
C GLU A 854 61.02 -36.93 24.28
N GLY A 855 61.11 -36.12 23.22
CA GLY A 855 61.45 -36.61 21.88
C GLY A 855 60.39 -37.54 21.30
N MET A 856 59.15 -37.45 21.77
CA MET A 856 58.04 -38.28 21.28
C MET A 856 57.41 -37.70 20.01
N VAL A 857 57.46 -36.38 19.83
CA VAL A 857 56.89 -35.69 18.66
C VAL A 857 57.85 -34.64 18.09
N MET A 858 57.65 -34.30 16.81
CA MET A 858 58.37 -33.19 16.16
C MET A 858 57.62 -31.88 16.34
N VAL A 859 58.35 -30.77 16.28
CA VAL A 859 57.77 -29.43 16.25
C VAL A 859 57.28 -29.10 14.85
N ASP A 860 56.04 -28.65 14.72
CA ASP A 860 55.48 -28.13 13.48
C ASP A 860 55.85 -26.64 13.31
N VAL A 861 56.64 -26.33 12.28
CA VAL A 861 57.18 -24.99 12.08
C VAL A 861 56.16 -24.11 11.34
N ARG A 862 55.62 -23.15 12.06
CA ARG A 862 54.63 -22.18 11.55
C ARG A 862 55.29 -21.03 10.78
N LYS A 863 54.64 -20.56 9.70
CA LYS A 863 55.10 -19.44 8.86
C LYS A 863 54.76 -18.08 9.46
N GLU A 864 53.79 -18.03 10.37
CA GLU A 864 53.29 -16.82 10.99
C GLU A 864 54.29 -16.26 12.04
N LYS A 865 54.76 -15.02 11.84
CA LYS A 865 55.83 -14.40 12.67
C LYS A 865 55.53 -14.36 14.18
N HIS A 866 54.27 -14.17 14.58
CA HIS A 866 53.90 -14.13 16.01
C HIS A 866 53.97 -15.52 16.67
N LEU A 867 53.73 -16.59 15.90
CA LEU A 867 53.86 -17.99 16.34
C LEU A 867 55.32 -18.45 16.30
N GLN A 868 56.14 -17.92 15.38
CA GLN A 868 57.58 -18.17 15.33
C GLN A 868 58.32 -17.74 16.61
N LYS A 869 57.89 -16.69 17.32
CA LYS A 869 58.47 -16.34 18.64
C LYS A 869 58.22 -17.42 19.70
N MET A 870 57.10 -18.14 19.62
CA MET A 870 56.77 -19.23 20.54
C MET A 870 57.50 -20.51 20.15
N VAL A 871 57.38 -20.90 18.88
CA VAL A 871 58.09 -22.06 18.29
C VAL A 871 59.61 -21.89 18.42
N GLY A 872 60.13 -20.66 18.41
CA GLY A 872 61.53 -20.31 18.62
C GLY A 872 62.05 -20.52 20.05
N LYS A 873 61.19 -20.79 21.04
CA LYS A 873 61.58 -21.21 22.41
C LYS A 873 61.75 -22.73 22.57
N TRP A 874 61.20 -23.52 21.65
CA TRP A 874 61.26 -24.98 21.59
C TRP A 874 62.54 -25.57 20.93
N PRO A 875 63.42 -24.86 20.17
CA PRO A 875 64.53 -25.46 19.44
C PRO A 875 65.74 -26.00 20.21
N PRO A 876 66.13 -25.55 21.44
CA PRO A 876 67.36 -26.05 22.08
C PRO A 876 67.37 -27.58 22.29
N TRP A 877 66.20 -28.19 22.36
CA TRP A 877 66.02 -29.62 22.62
C TRP A 877 66.11 -30.48 21.36
N ARG A 878 65.92 -29.90 20.16
CA ARG A 878 65.90 -30.63 18.88
C ARG A 878 67.26 -31.23 18.52
N ASN A 879 68.35 -30.50 18.78
CA ASN A 879 69.71 -30.99 18.51
C ASN A 879 70.21 -31.92 19.63
N SER A 880 69.88 -31.61 20.90
CA SER A 880 70.31 -32.42 22.05
C SER A 880 69.69 -33.83 22.06
N LYS A 881 68.46 -34.00 21.57
CA LYS A 881 67.78 -35.32 21.52
C LYS A 881 68.24 -36.20 20.35
N ARG A 882 68.65 -35.58 19.23
CA ARG A 882 69.34 -36.24 18.12
C ARG A 882 70.65 -36.89 18.58
N GLU A 883 71.42 -36.20 19.42
CA GLU A 883 72.66 -36.73 20.01
C GLU A 883 72.42 -37.85 21.03
N MET A 884 71.32 -37.79 21.80
CA MET A 884 70.97 -38.78 22.83
C MET A 884 70.16 -39.99 22.32
N LYS A 885 69.78 -40.04 21.03
CA LYS A 885 69.00 -41.13 20.40
C LYS A 885 67.70 -41.52 21.14
N LEU A 886 66.95 -40.53 21.64
CA LEU A 886 65.71 -40.75 22.39
C LEU A 886 64.49 -40.99 21.46
N ASN A 887 63.67 -42.00 21.75
CA ASN A 887 62.36 -42.26 21.10
C ASN A 887 62.40 -42.22 19.56
N ILE A 888 61.71 -41.29 18.90
CA ILE A 888 61.65 -41.22 17.42
C ILE A 888 63.03 -40.99 16.78
N TRP A 889 64.04 -40.63 17.58
CA TRP A 889 65.43 -40.43 17.16
C TRP A 889 66.34 -41.66 17.37
N ARG A 890 65.78 -42.80 17.82
CA ARG A 890 66.54 -44.03 18.16
C ARG A 890 67.39 -44.59 16.99
N TYR A 891 67.00 -44.30 15.75
CA TYR A 891 67.67 -44.77 14.53
C TYR A 891 68.45 -43.68 13.76
N GLY A 892 68.55 -42.45 14.29
CA GLY A 892 69.19 -41.32 13.59
C GLY A 892 68.17 -40.36 12.95
N ASP A 893 68.61 -39.55 11.98
CA ASP A 893 67.72 -38.63 11.25
C ASP A 893 66.96 -39.42 10.18
N PHE A 894 65.63 -39.39 10.24
CA PHE A 894 64.73 -40.16 9.37
C PHE A 894 64.03 -39.28 8.32
N ARG A 895 64.41 -38.00 8.22
CA ARG A 895 63.80 -37.03 7.31
C ARG A 895 64.41 -37.16 5.91
N ASP A 896 63.58 -36.99 4.88
CA ASP A 896 63.95 -37.08 3.46
C ASP A 896 64.92 -35.98 2.96
N ASP A 897 65.31 -35.03 3.81
CA ASP A 897 66.18 -33.90 3.43
C ASP A 897 67.68 -34.27 3.26
N ASP A 898 68.08 -35.49 3.65
CA ASP A 898 69.45 -36.02 3.39
C ASP A 898 69.51 -36.94 2.14
N ALA A 899 68.44 -37.02 1.33
CA ALA A 899 68.39 -37.87 0.14
C ALA A 899 69.02 -37.27 -1.13
N ASP A 900 69.65 -36.09 -1.05
CA ASP A 900 70.40 -35.51 -2.17
C ASP A 900 71.81 -36.14 -2.35
N GLU A 901 72.26 -37.02 -1.44
CA GLU A 901 73.60 -37.62 -1.52
C GLU A 901 73.65 -39.02 -2.18
N PHE A 902 72.51 -39.69 -2.42
CA PHE A 902 72.46 -40.95 -3.17
C PHE A 902 71.29 -40.98 -4.15
N GLY A 903 71.52 -40.40 -5.34
CA GLY A 903 70.52 -40.30 -6.39
C GLY A 903 70.00 -41.65 -6.89
N TYR A 904 68.74 -41.96 -6.61
CA TYR A 904 67.90 -42.83 -7.45
C TYR A 904 66.41 -42.55 -7.18
N LYS A 905 65.79 -41.66 -7.98
CA LYS A 905 64.32 -41.54 -8.05
C LYS A 905 63.79 -42.53 -9.09
N LEU A 906 63.17 -43.63 -8.63
CA LEU A 906 62.30 -44.46 -9.46
C LEU A 906 60.97 -43.72 -9.66
N LYS A 907 60.67 -43.41 -10.92
CA LYS A 907 59.37 -42.85 -11.34
C LYS A 907 58.23 -43.81 -11.02
N LYS A 908 57.16 -43.27 -10.43
CA LYS A 908 55.79 -43.55 -10.88
C LYS A 908 54.92 -42.32 -10.71
#